data_AF-A0AA88KMN0-F1
#
_entry.id   AF-A0AA88KMN0-F1
#
_cell.length_a   1.000
_cell.length_b   1.000
_cell.length_c   1.000
_cell.angle_alpha   90.00
_cell.angle_beta   90.00
_cell.angle_gamma   90.00
#
_symmetry.space_group_name_H-M   'P 1'
#
loop_
_entity.id
_entity.type
_entity.pdbx_description
1 polymer ?
#
loop_
_entity_poly.entity_id
_entity_poly.type
_entity_poly.pdbx_seq_one_letter_code
_entity_poly.pdbx_strand_id
1 'polypeptide(L)'
;MKAFALASTPSKRVGYLLGSSVTNCFSNIGKSRGSWINCYDPKISKRRFHTSAESLVKIGMFGDIHFQDVGLDRVVETGEWIVEEFEKQKVDYVVCMGDVLNTRETVSVKAQSSAFEFFDKLASKIPKDVHVICGNHDLNLKYDTKISSLDALGLKLTSPSNLFLHKEIEEVDIDGKNCVMIPYYEDSFIIRDWVSSKISKNSESLGQSLAFCHMAINGAIQRYQVDNKNNIYCRTFDEHIGKNIVTEKRKGSDKKKKDSTHDMDLPADNSKVPKYLTQFQRVFSGHFHHHHFCDKKVLYVGSPMQHHFGDSGDAGRGIVIYDTETDEIHFVQNPNWDKFRILRVKYEEDLGDLGQYKGKYISIIYESMDVNPQKIQDKLLEAGAKSVRKQSVVVRKVQSSLQDKEVSKDADEKVGHLNFEDFVVKYVKQYANLSSMGVESKFVEDIIETGKEIISTVTKQGKHHLNIGDTFKANLKSITIQNFLGIQGCITLDIKNMENGVWFLEGANGSGKSTLLEAITWCMFDNFLRSDMSKVDYAVNDVAKKDCLVRIDFDSGYSIERFRKYTKTGASELPDNIAKLSPERKGTGLRVFYQDKYMSEYEKGSLKDSQVALESLLGINYDMFAKSIVVGDNSVNFLTSDSKKRRELIEDLLGLYLFDDYLASTRERKKALVESVFKAKTLEEQMLNSIQLLEENIERNEKEKASIEDLIQRLSEEYLKVVSRSEESSKAKRNLEEQWRKAQQFEIVKQNKASLTVKRNSLEQRVNNNIANISRLNSEATNFHINGKTQISEIEAYFNEKIDQIRNKMKHVSESIMSNNFEIRHAKEKLEKLEKLAVLNECPYCEQKIEHQTHSKFEHEKQTLQEAVTQLTRDQTTHSLSFHNLEEELNELERQKRSTITNLTRVQHSLLLTENETKTLQSDLESVENQLKEIETQSSSLDSSNIEEIQEKLNQVSMMEKSMLEKKYQQEAQLKVQKQKLKDLSEQTMKQKFELDSLRDKHVQSAKESEKFEKEYAVLDFWEKAFDRRARKSSKDDFETMRSFLLDKSIEDLNNILEEYSKLIGSDSLPITFNSDLMINEDYGKRSSGQRKRNHLMIHFALFELVRQRSRFSSNFLMLDEVFDALDVTGQEQAQQVIEMLSTKIDKVFVISHSTQNMEFRKKAIKATMTPNGSKYELIYR
;
A
#
# COMPACT_ATOMS: atom_id res chain seq x y z
N MET A 1 14.45 18.27 -44.63
CA MET A 1 15.16 18.18 -45.94
C MET A 1 14.36 17.26 -46.87
N LYS A 2 14.72 17.25 -48.16
CA LYS A 2 14.25 16.31 -49.20
C LYS A 2 14.27 14.86 -48.65
N ALA A 3 13.23 14.04 -48.73
CA ALA A 3 12.49 13.56 -49.92
C ALA A 3 13.33 12.63 -50.82
N PHE A 4 12.88 11.37 -50.95
CA PHE A 4 12.86 10.65 -52.22
C PHE A 4 11.87 9.48 -52.15
N ALA A 5 11.16 9.23 -53.25
CA ALA A 5 10.41 8.01 -53.50
C ALA A 5 10.82 7.50 -54.89
N LEU A 6 10.93 6.18 -55.06
CA LEU A 6 10.99 5.53 -56.38
C LEU A 6 10.61 4.05 -56.22
N ALA A 7 10.02 3.47 -57.27
CA ALA A 7 9.50 2.11 -57.28
C ALA A 7 10.21 1.25 -58.35
N SER A 8 10.33 -0.05 -58.10
CA SER A 8 10.73 -1.02 -59.13
C SER A 8 10.32 -2.47 -58.79
N THR A 9 9.29 -2.96 -59.46
CA THR A 9 9.10 -4.38 -59.86
C THR A 9 10.16 -4.77 -60.94
N PRO A 10 10.36 -6.04 -61.41
CA PRO A 10 9.34 -7.11 -61.57
C PRO A 10 9.72 -8.63 -61.60
N SER A 11 8.68 -9.47 -61.41
CA SER A 11 8.35 -10.72 -62.15
C SER A 11 9.27 -11.97 -62.26
N LYS A 12 8.68 -13.16 -62.04
CA LYS A 12 8.38 -14.27 -62.99
C LYS A 12 7.57 -15.36 -62.23
N ARG A 13 6.45 -15.96 -62.70
CA ARG A 13 6.07 -16.73 -63.93
C ARG A 13 6.67 -18.16 -63.98
N VAL A 14 6.00 -19.21 -64.50
CA VAL A 14 4.79 -19.43 -65.37
C VAL A 14 3.87 -20.49 -64.70
N GLY A 15 2.56 -20.72 -64.97
CA GLY A 15 1.52 -20.19 -65.90
C GLY A 15 0.11 -20.42 -65.25
N TYR A 16 -1.03 -20.73 -65.87
CA TYR A 16 -1.58 -20.89 -67.24
C TYR A 16 -3.05 -20.36 -67.20
N LEU A 17 -3.65 -19.74 -68.24
CA LEU A 17 -4.52 -20.32 -69.31
C LEU A 17 -5.56 -21.35 -68.83
N LEU A 18 -6.89 -21.23 -69.02
CA LEU A 18 -7.79 -20.32 -69.80
C LEU A 18 -9.02 -19.92 -68.91
N GLY A 19 -9.89 -18.94 -69.21
CA GLY A 19 -9.97 -17.91 -70.26
C GLY A 19 -11.39 -17.28 -70.36
N SER A 20 -11.49 -15.98 -70.71
CA SER A 20 -12.72 -15.19 -71.06
C SER A 20 -13.87 -15.05 -70.02
N SER A 21 -14.61 -13.92 -69.91
CA SER A 21 -14.40 -12.54 -70.43
C SER A 21 -15.47 -11.54 -69.89
N VAL A 22 -15.04 -10.29 -69.56
CA VAL A 22 -15.66 -8.99 -69.96
C VAL A 22 -17.13 -8.67 -69.53
N THR A 23 -17.53 -7.49 -68.99
CA THR A 23 -16.92 -6.31 -68.32
C THR A 23 -18.04 -5.31 -67.90
N ASN A 24 -17.77 -4.35 -66.97
CA ASN A 24 -18.25 -2.95 -66.98
C ASN A 24 -19.78 -2.66 -66.75
N CYS A 25 -20.25 -1.46 -66.33
CA CYS A 25 -19.65 -0.27 -65.66
C CYS A 25 -20.75 0.69 -65.14
N PHE A 26 -20.49 1.41 -64.03
CA PHE A 26 -21.00 2.77 -63.70
C PHE A 26 -22.55 2.95 -63.53
N SER A 27 -23.09 4.05 -62.97
CA SER A 27 -22.65 4.98 -61.89
C SER A 27 -23.79 5.95 -61.48
N ASN A 28 -23.65 6.60 -60.31
CA ASN A 28 -24.04 7.99 -60.02
C ASN A 28 -25.51 8.47 -59.83
N ILE A 29 -25.70 9.17 -58.67
CA ILE A 29 -26.45 10.43 -58.47
C ILE A 29 -28.00 10.41 -58.47
N GLY A 30 -28.61 10.92 -57.39
CA GLY A 30 -29.99 11.42 -57.38
C GLY A 30 -30.50 11.83 -55.99
N LYS A 31 -30.72 13.14 -55.75
CA LYS A 31 -31.36 13.68 -54.52
C LYS A 31 -32.82 14.06 -54.80
N SER A 32 -33.73 13.89 -53.84
CA SER A 32 -34.61 14.99 -53.33
C SER A 32 -35.64 14.49 -52.28
N ARG A 33 -36.31 15.45 -51.62
CA ARG A 33 -37.38 15.27 -50.61
C ARG A 33 -38.75 15.56 -51.24
N GLY A 34 -39.85 14.98 -50.73
CA GLY A 34 -41.21 15.38 -51.13
C GLY A 34 -42.33 14.84 -50.24
N SER A 35 -43.19 15.73 -49.73
CA SER A 35 -44.31 15.55 -48.80
C SER A 35 -45.48 14.66 -49.24
N TRP A 36 -46.28 14.20 -48.27
CA TRP A 36 -47.57 13.51 -48.42
C TRP A 36 -48.72 14.47 -48.82
N ILE A 37 -49.79 13.95 -49.48
CA ILE A 37 -51.24 14.06 -49.15
C ILE A 37 -52.16 13.69 -50.35
N ASN A 38 -53.36 13.16 -50.06
CA ASN A 38 -54.37 12.55 -50.94
C ASN A 38 -55.08 13.50 -51.94
N CYS A 39 -55.66 12.97 -53.05
CA CYS A 39 -57.13 12.83 -53.23
C CYS A 39 -57.62 12.18 -54.56
N TYR A 40 -58.80 11.58 -54.47
CA TYR A 40 -59.59 10.73 -55.40
C TYR A 40 -59.95 11.26 -56.83
N ASP A 41 -59.96 10.34 -57.83
CA ASP A 41 -61.10 9.88 -58.71
C ASP A 41 -61.99 10.91 -59.48
N PRO A 42 -62.84 10.58 -60.51
CA PRO A 42 -63.11 9.28 -61.15
C PRO A 42 -63.30 9.21 -62.71
N LYS A 43 -63.23 7.96 -63.24
CA LYS A 43 -63.98 7.33 -64.38
C LYS A 43 -63.25 6.86 -65.66
N ILE A 44 -63.80 5.74 -66.19
CA ILE A 44 -63.70 5.10 -67.52
C ILE A 44 -62.42 4.28 -67.83
N SER A 45 -62.46 3.05 -68.36
CA SER A 45 -63.34 1.88 -68.10
C SER A 45 -62.74 0.59 -68.69
N LYS A 46 -63.09 -0.59 -68.13
CA LYS A 46 -63.13 -1.91 -68.80
C LYS A 46 -61.86 -2.41 -69.54
N ARG A 47 -61.01 -3.14 -68.81
CA ARG A 47 -60.62 -4.52 -69.18
C ARG A 47 -60.20 -5.28 -67.91
N ARG A 48 -60.87 -6.40 -67.60
CA ARG A 48 -60.48 -7.28 -66.48
C ARG A 48 -59.37 -8.23 -66.95
N PHE A 49 -58.14 -7.94 -66.54
CA PHE A 49 -57.31 -8.96 -65.89
C PHE A 49 -57.22 -8.56 -64.42
N HIS A 50 -57.30 -9.51 -63.51
CA HIS A 50 -57.06 -9.26 -62.08
C HIS A 50 -55.60 -9.55 -61.77
N THR A 51 -54.74 -8.55 -62.04
CA THR A 51 -53.52 -8.37 -61.27
C THR A 51 -53.96 -7.96 -59.85
N SER A 52 -53.96 -8.91 -58.92
CA SER A 52 -53.99 -8.59 -57.50
C SER A 52 -52.80 -7.68 -57.20
N ALA A 53 -53.02 -6.60 -56.44
CA ALA A 53 -51.91 -5.90 -55.83
C ALA A 53 -51.34 -6.84 -54.76
N GLU A 54 -50.06 -7.18 -54.88
CA GLU A 54 -49.33 -7.92 -53.85
C GLU A 54 -49.29 -7.06 -52.58
N SER A 55 -49.62 -7.68 -51.45
CA SER A 55 -49.90 -6.99 -50.19
C SER A 55 -48.82 -7.33 -49.18
N LEU A 56 -47.80 -6.46 -49.09
CA LEU A 56 -46.68 -6.48 -48.14
C LEU A 56 -47.03 -7.10 -46.78
N VAL A 57 -46.85 -8.42 -46.66
CA VAL A 57 -47.30 -9.20 -45.50
C VAL A 57 -46.33 -8.96 -44.36
N LYS A 58 -46.86 -8.41 -43.26
CA LYS A 58 -46.08 -8.11 -42.05
C LYS A 58 -46.35 -9.10 -40.93
N ILE A 59 -45.26 -9.69 -40.42
CA ILE A 59 -45.28 -10.57 -39.25
C ILE A 59 -44.72 -9.80 -38.05
N GLY A 60 -45.56 -9.57 -37.03
CA GLY A 60 -45.16 -9.06 -35.73
C GLY A 60 -44.68 -10.19 -34.83
N MET A 61 -43.64 -9.96 -34.03
CA MET A 61 -43.02 -10.98 -33.19
C MET A 61 -42.67 -10.43 -31.81
N PHE A 62 -42.94 -11.25 -30.79
CA PHE A 62 -42.54 -11.03 -29.41
C PHE A 62 -42.36 -12.38 -28.73
N GLY A 63 -41.57 -12.47 -27.66
CA GLY A 63 -41.41 -13.69 -26.87
C GLY A 63 -41.05 -13.36 -25.43
N ASP A 64 -40.85 -14.39 -24.61
CA ASP A 64 -40.24 -14.27 -23.29
C ASP A 64 -40.93 -13.17 -22.44
N ILE A 65 -42.27 -13.21 -22.37
CA ILE A 65 -43.11 -12.18 -21.72
C ILE A 65 -43.45 -12.53 -20.25
N HIS A 66 -43.38 -13.81 -19.88
CA HIS A 66 -43.39 -14.32 -18.50
C HIS A 66 -44.42 -13.67 -17.56
N PHE A 67 -45.71 -13.83 -17.87
CA PHE A 67 -46.82 -13.47 -16.99
C PHE A 67 -46.66 -14.14 -15.61
N GLN A 68 -46.68 -13.32 -14.55
CA GLN A 68 -46.45 -13.70 -13.15
C GLN A 68 -47.06 -12.67 -12.20
N ASP A 69 -47.36 -13.06 -10.95
CA ASP A 69 -47.93 -12.14 -9.96
C ASP A 69 -47.00 -10.97 -9.60
N VAL A 70 -45.69 -11.23 -9.53
CA VAL A 70 -44.69 -10.27 -9.04
C VAL A 70 -44.43 -9.19 -10.08
N GLY A 71 -45.15 -8.07 -9.95
CA GLY A 71 -45.07 -6.95 -10.89
C GLY A 71 -45.94 -7.09 -12.13
N LEU A 72 -46.97 -7.94 -12.07
CA LEU A 72 -47.95 -8.22 -13.14
C LEU A 72 -48.43 -6.96 -13.88
N ASP A 73 -48.65 -5.86 -13.16
CA ASP A 73 -49.11 -4.58 -13.71
C ASP A 73 -48.20 -4.06 -14.85
N ARG A 74 -46.89 -4.33 -14.80
CA ARG A 74 -45.91 -4.00 -15.86
C ARG A 74 -46.01 -4.94 -17.07
N VAL A 75 -46.41 -6.18 -16.83
CA VAL A 75 -46.62 -7.17 -17.88
C VAL A 75 -47.87 -6.82 -18.67
N VAL A 76 -48.94 -6.41 -17.97
CA VAL A 76 -50.16 -5.86 -18.58
C VAL A 76 -49.87 -4.53 -19.30
N GLU A 77 -49.19 -3.56 -18.67
CA GLU A 77 -48.74 -2.29 -19.30
C GLU A 77 -47.98 -2.55 -20.61
N THR A 78 -47.13 -3.58 -20.64
CA THR A 78 -46.38 -3.98 -21.84
C THR A 78 -47.25 -4.70 -22.86
N GLY A 79 -48.13 -5.60 -22.43
CA GLY A 79 -49.05 -6.32 -23.32
C GLY A 79 -50.02 -5.38 -24.05
N GLU A 80 -50.55 -4.38 -23.36
CA GLU A 80 -51.41 -3.37 -23.98
C GLU A 80 -50.64 -2.53 -25.01
N TRP A 81 -49.39 -2.12 -24.70
CA TRP A 81 -48.51 -1.48 -25.68
C TRP A 81 -48.20 -2.35 -26.91
N ILE A 82 -48.00 -3.67 -26.74
CA ILE A 82 -47.77 -4.60 -27.87
C ILE A 82 -48.97 -4.61 -28.82
N VAL A 83 -50.19 -4.67 -28.28
CA VAL A 83 -51.43 -4.64 -29.09
C VAL A 83 -51.57 -3.30 -29.82
N GLU A 84 -51.38 -2.17 -29.13
CA GLU A 84 -51.46 -0.83 -29.73
C GLU A 84 -50.41 -0.62 -30.82
N GLU A 85 -49.16 -1.06 -30.62
CA GLU A 85 -48.07 -0.86 -31.57
C GLU A 85 -48.23 -1.77 -32.80
N PHE A 86 -48.66 -3.02 -32.66
CA PHE A 86 -48.96 -3.87 -33.82
C PHE A 86 -50.15 -3.36 -34.65
N GLU A 87 -51.22 -2.86 -34.02
CA GLU A 87 -52.36 -2.23 -34.72
C GLU A 87 -51.90 -0.97 -35.47
N LYS A 88 -51.13 -0.10 -34.81
CA LYS A 88 -50.55 1.14 -35.37
C LYS A 88 -49.61 0.88 -36.56
N GLN A 89 -48.81 -0.18 -36.51
CA GLN A 89 -47.85 -0.54 -37.56
C GLN A 89 -48.47 -1.35 -38.71
N LYS A 90 -49.74 -1.76 -38.55
CA LYS A 90 -50.52 -2.61 -39.46
C LYS A 90 -49.83 -3.95 -39.70
N VAL A 91 -49.68 -4.70 -38.62
CA VAL A 91 -49.22 -6.10 -38.67
C VAL A 91 -50.38 -7.01 -39.08
N ASP A 92 -50.14 -7.93 -40.02
CA ASP A 92 -51.14 -8.85 -40.54
C ASP A 92 -51.23 -10.13 -39.70
N TYR A 93 -50.07 -10.69 -39.33
CA TYR A 93 -49.89 -11.92 -38.55
C TYR A 93 -49.02 -11.66 -37.33
N VAL A 94 -49.23 -12.40 -36.24
CA VAL A 94 -48.33 -12.33 -35.07
C VAL A 94 -47.81 -13.71 -34.70
N VAL A 95 -46.52 -13.80 -34.36
CA VAL A 95 -45.90 -15.01 -33.78
C VAL A 95 -45.37 -14.69 -32.39
N CYS A 96 -45.93 -15.35 -31.38
CA CYS A 96 -45.42 -15.36 -30.02
C CYS A 96 -44.40 -16.51 -29.87
N MET A 97 -43.16 -16.15 -29.57
CA MET A 97 -41.97 -17.02 -29.55
C MET A 97 -41.83 -17.84 -28.25
N GLY A 98 -42.95 -18.14 -27.58
CA GLY A 98 -43.00 -18.88 -26.32
C GLY A 98 -42.57 -18.09 -25.08
N ASP A 99 -42.61 -18.80 -23.95
CA ASP A 99 -42.43 -18.27 -22.59
C ASP A 99 -43.44 -17.17 -22.26
N VAL A 100 -44.70 -17.54 -22.46
CA VAL A 100 -45.87 -16.74 -22.09
C VAL A 100 -46.00 -16.68 -20.57
N LEU A 101 -45.83 -17.79 -19.86
CA LEU A 101 -45.87 -17.84 -18.40
C LEU A 101 -44.45 -17.89 -17.79
N ASN A 102 -44.32 -17.51 -16.52
CA ASN A 102 -43.04 -17.49 -15.81
C ASN A 102 -42.65 -18.82 -15.17
N THR A 103 -43.60 -19.74 -14.97
CA THR A 103 -43.38 -20.99 -14.21
C THR A 103 -44.27 -22.12 -14.73
N ARG A 104 -43.66 -23.29 -14.94
CA ARG A 104 -44.34 -24.52 -15.38
C ARG A 104 -45.01 -25.32 -14.26
N GLU A 105 -44.40 -25.36 -13.08
CA GLU A 105 -44.81 -26.23 -11.96
C GLU A 105 -45.96 -25.64 -11.13
N THR A 106 -46.04 -24.32 -11.03
CA THR A 106 -47.14 -23.60 -10.39
C THR A 106 -47.49 -22.35 -11.20
N VAL A 107 -48.78 -22.18 -11.49
CA VAL A 107 -49.32 -21.04 -12.25
C VAL A 107 -50.33 -20.32 -11.38
N SER A 108 -50.21 -18.99 -11.27
CA SER A 108 -51.21 -18.17 -10.59
C SER A 108 -52.40 -17.92 -11.51
N VAL A 109 -53.61 -18.11 -10.96
CA VAL A 109 -54.88 -17.79 -11.64
C VAL A 109 -54.92 -16.32 -12.09
N LYS A 110 -54.29 -15.39 -11.36
CA LYS A 110 -54.25 -13.98 -11.74
C LYS A 110 -53.37 -13.74 -12.97
N ALA A 111 -52.18 -14.34 -12.99
CA ALA A 111 -51.26 -14.29 -14.12
C ALA A 111 -51.86 -14.98 -15.37
N GLN A 112 -52.51 -16.12 -15.17
CA GLN A 112 -53.21 -16.88 -16.23
C GLN A 112 -54.38 -16.09 -16.83
N SER A 113 -55.24 -15.47 -16.01
CA SER A 113 -56.34 -14.60 -16.51
C SER A 113 -55.79 -13.43 -17.32
N SER A 114 -54.74 -12.77 -16.81
CA SER A 114 -54.14 -11.62 -17.49
C SER A 114 -53.48 -12.00 -18.82
N ALA A 115 -52.90 -13.20 -18.92
CA ALA A 115 -52.37 -13.74 -20.17
C ALA A 115 -53.50 -14.04 -21.17
N PHE A 116 -54.60 -14.65 -20.72
CA PHE A 116 -55.78 -14.90 -21.55
C PHE A 116 -56.38 -13.60 -22.10
N GLU A 117 -56.63 -12.61 -21.23
CA GLU A 117 -57.16 -11.29 -21.60
C GLU A 117 -56.24 -10.55 -22.59
N PHE A 118 -54.92 -10.71 -22.48
CA PHE A 118 -53.96 -10.16 -23.43
C PHE A 118 -54.06 -10.82 -24.81
N PHE A 119 -54.12 -12.16 -24.87
CA PHE A 119 -54.22 -12.88 -26.16
C PHE A 119 -55.58 -12.70 -26.84
N ASP A 120 -56.68 -12.60 -26.08
CA ASP A 120 -58.01 -12.28 -26.60
C ASP A 120 -58.04 -10.84 -27.20
N LYS A 121 -57.54 -9.85 -26.46
CA LYS A 121 -57.33 -8.48 -26.98
C LYS A 121 -56.49 -8.48 -28.27
N LEU A 122 -55.36 -9.19 -28.27
CA LEU A 122 -54.45 -9.27 -29.41
C LEU A 122 -55.12 -9.89 -30.64
N ALA A 123 -55.72 -11.08 -30.51
CA ALA A 123 -56.41 -11.76 -31.60
C ALA A 123 -57.63 -10.98 -32.13
N SER A 124 -58.27 -10.14 -31.29
CA SER A 124 -59.34 -9.23 -31.72
C SER A 124 -58.85 -8.02 -32.57
N LYS A 125 -57.55 -7.73 -32.56
CA LYS A 125 -56.93 -6.58 -33.26
C LYS A 125 -56.07 -6.97 -34.47
N ILE A 126 -55.51 -8.17 -34.49
CA ILE A 126 -54.76 -8.69 -35.64
C ILE A 126 -55.74 -9.19 -36.71
N PRO A 127 -55.59 -8.80 -38.00
CA PRO A 127 -56.59 -9.09 -39.03
C PRO A 127 -56.52 -10.52 -39.58
N LYS A 128 -55.41 -11.23 -39.36
CA LYS A 128 -55.22 -12.65 -39.67
C LYS A 128 -54.79 -13.39 -38.40
N ASP A 129 -53.83 -14.31 -38.50
CA ASP A 129 -53.58 -15.32 -37.48
C ASP A 129 -52.51 -14.93 -36.46
N VAL A 130 -52.74 -15.35 -35.21
CA VAL A 130 -51.84 -15.23 -34.08
C VAL A 130 -51.35 -16.63 -33.70
N HIS A 131 -50.08 -16.90 -33.93
CA HIS A 131 -49.42 -18.17 -33.62
C HIS A 131 -48.68 -18.07 -32.29
N VAL A 132 -48.75 -19.12 -31.47
CA VAL A 132 -48.04 -19.24 -30.19
C VAL A 132 -47.31 -20.58 -30.17
N ILE A 133 -45.98 -20.56 -30.06
CA ILE A 133 -45.18 -21.77 -29.81
C ILE A 133 -44.97 -21.93 -28.29
N CYS A 134 -44.96 -23.15 -27.75
CA CYS A 134 -44.64 -23.35 -26.33
C CYS A 134 -43.15 -23.10 -26.04
N GLY A 135 -42.85 -22.27 -25.03
CA GLY A 135 -41.51 -22.13 -24.45
C GLY A 135 -41.22 -23.10 -23.31
N ASN A 136 -40.02 -23.05 -22.72
CA ASN A 136 -39.62 -24.00 -21.67
C ASN A 136 -40.24 -23.73 -20.28
N HIS A 137 -40.86 -22.57 -20.09
CA HIS A 137 -41.69 -22.23 -18.91
C HIS A 137 -43.17 -22.58 -19.12
N ASP A 138 -43.57 -22.85 -20.38
CA ASP A 138 -44.95 -23.20 -20.75
C ASP A 138 -45.22 -24.71 -20.70
N LEU A 139 -44.19 -25.57 -20.63
CA LEU A 139 -44.32 -27.04 -20.61
C LEU A 139 -44.20 -27.61 -19.18
N ASN A 140 -45.15 -28.46 -18.77
CA ASN A 140 -45.23 -29.03 -17.42
C ASN A 140 -44.00 -29.88 -17.05
N LEU A 141 -43.49 -30.69 -17.99
CA LEU A 141 -42.35 -31.58 -17.77
C LEU A 141 -41.26 -31.33 -18.83
N LYS A 142 -40.00 -31.48 -18.43
CA LYS A 142 -38.82 -31.13 -19.23
C LYS A 142 -38.70 -31.87 -20.59
N TYR A 143 -39.30 -33.06 -20.69
CA TYR A 143 -39.21 -33.95 -21.85
C TYR A 143 -40.59 -34.40 -22.38
N ASP A 144 -41.69 -33.75 -21.98
CA ASP A 144 -43.03 -34.09 -22.47
C ASP A 144 -43.80 -32.83 -22.91
N THR A 145 -44.02 -32.70 -24.22
CA THR A 145 -44.74 -31.59 -24.86
C THR A 145 -46.27 -31.73 -24.78
N LYS A 146 -46.80 -32.87 -24.31
CA LYS A 146 -48.25 -33.14 -24.30
C LYS A 146 -49.03 -32.22 -23.38
N ILE A 147 -48.44 -31.77 -22.26
CA ILE A 147 -49.09 -30.99 -21.21
C ILE A 147 -48.40 -29.63 -21.08
N SER A 148 -49.11 -28.58 -21.45
CA SER A 148 -48.70 -27.19 -21.30
C SER A 148 -49.61 -26.44 -20.33
N SER A 149 -49.05 -25.48 -19.58
CA SER A 149 -49.85 -24.51 -18.83
C SER A 149 -50.76 -23.66 -19.74
N LEU A 150 -50.40 -23.53 -21.02
CA LEU A 150 -51.19 -22.82 -22.04
C LEU A 150 -52.39 -23.62 -22.54
N ASP A 151 -52.46 -24.94 -22.33
CA ASP A 151 -53.69 -25.72 -22.57
C ASP A 151 -54.83 -25.19 -21.68
N ALA A 152 -54.50 -24.75 -20.46
CA ALA A 152 -55.44 -24.17 -19.51
C ALA A 152 -55.80 -22.69 -19.80
N LEU A 153 -55.23 -22.07 -20.84
CA LEU A 153 -55.71 -20.80 -21.40
C LEU A 153 -56.86 -21.02 -22.41
N GLY A 154 -57.32 -22.26 -22.63
CA GLY A 154 -58.44 -22.53 -23.54
C GLY A 154 -58.12 -22.38 -25.02
N LEU A 155 -56.82 -22.40 -25.39
CA LEU A 155 -56.27 -22.19 -26.74
C LEU A 155 -56.69 -23.25 -27.79
N LYS A 156 -57.53 -24.22 -27.43
CA LYS A 156 -58.20 -25.16 -28.36
C LYS A 156 -59.70 -25.38 -28.06
N LEU A 157 -60.31 -24.62 -27.14
CA LEU A 157 -61.70 -24.86 -26.67
C LEU A 157 -62.58 -23.61 -26.52
N THR A 158 -61.99 -22.42 -26.27
CA THR A 158 -62.76 -21.18 -26.02
C THR A 158 -62.13 -19.93 -26.66
N SER A 159 -61.12 -20.10 -27.50
CA SER A 159 -60.33 -18.99 -28.04
C SER A 159 -60.87 -18.41 -29.36
N PRO A 160 -60.48 -17.18 -29.73
CA PRO A 160 -60.72 -16.63 -31.07
C PRO A 160 -60.27 -17.58 -32.19
N SER A 161 -61.00 -17.60 -33.30
CA SER A 161 -60.80 -18.56 -34.39
C SER A 161 -59.49 -18.38 -35.18
N ASN A 162 -58.75 -17.32 -34.90
CA ASN A 162 -57.46 -16.93 -35.49
C ASN A 162 -56.29 -17.07 -34.50
N LEU A 163 -56.45 -17.79 -33.37
CA LEU A 163 -55.42 -17.97 -32.34
C LEU A 163 -54.99 -19.45 -32.24
N PHE A 164 -53.71 -19.74 -32.50
CA PHE A 164 -53.18 -21.10 -32.67
C PHE A 164 -52.05 -21.42 -31.67
N LEU A 165 -52.13 -22.58 -31.01
CA LEU A 165 -51.09 -23.10 -30.11
C LEU A 165 -50.37 -24.32 -30.71
N HIS A 166 -49.08 -24.16 -30.97
CA HIS A 166 -48.17 -25.17 -31.52
C HIS A 166 -47.34 -25.81 -30.40
N LYS A 167 -47.54 -27.12 -30.18
CA LYS A 167 -46.83 -27.91 -29.14
C LYS A 167 -45.89 -28.97 -29.71
N GLU A 168 -45.93 -29.19 -31.02
CA GLU A 168 -45.00 -30.04 -31.76
C GLU A 168 -44.46 -29.27 -32.97
N ILE A 169 -43.50 -29.84 -33.72
CA ILE A 169 -42.93 -29.16 -34.89
C ILE A 169 -43.92 -29.21 -36.08
N GLU A 170 -44.45 -28.05 -36.46
CA GLU A 170 -45.53 -27.90 -37.45
C GLU A 170 -45.11 -26.99 -38.61
N GLU A 171 -45.55 -27.30 -39.84
CA GLU A 171 -45.39 -26.45 -41.03
C GLU A 171 -46.70 -25.69 -41.27
N VAL A 172 -46.59 -24.37 -41.43
CA VAL A 172 -47.70 -23.41 -41.55
C VAL A 172 -47.49 -22.57 -42.81
N ASP A 173 -48.54 -22.34 -43.60
CA ASP A 173 -48.50 -21.44 -44.75
C ASP A 173 -48.99 -20.04 -44.35
N ILE A 174 -48.12 -19.03 -44.49
CA ILE A 174 -48.42 -17.62 -44.20
C ILE A 174 -48.35 -16.86 -45.54
N ASP A 175 -49.51 -16.66 -46.17
CA ASP A 175 -49.66 -16.02 -47.49
C ASP A 175 -48.70 -16.56 -48.59
N GLY A 176 -48.42 -17.86 -48.62
CA GLY A 176 -47.50 -18.50 -49.57
C GLY A 176 -46.05 -18.60 -49.07
N LYS A 177 -45.74 -18.15 -47.86
CA LYS A 177 -44.47 -18.38 -47.17
C LYS A 177 -44.60 -19.63 -46.28
N ASN A 178 -43.79 -20.65 -46.54
CA ASN A 178 -43.70 -21.83 -45.67
C ASN A 178 -42.93 -21.46 -44.39
N CYS A 179 -43.64 -21.47 -43.28
CA CYS A 179 -43.15 -21.13 -41.94
C CYS A 179 -43.15 -22.36 -41.04
N VAL A 180 -42.01 -22.66 -40.42
CA VAL A 180 -41.87 -23.79 -39.49
C VAL A 180 -41.96 -23.31 -38.05
N MET A 181 -42.96 -23.79 -37.33
CA MET A 181 -43.16 -23.55 -35.89
C MET A 181 -42.41 -24.62 -35.08
N ILE A 182 -41.46 -24.21 -34.24
CA ILE A 182 -40.55 -25.10 -33.51
C ILE A 182 -40.62 -24.76 -32.00
N PRO A 183 -41.55 -25.37 -31.23
CA PRO A 183 -41.62 -25.18 -29.79
C PRO A 183 -40.38 -25.74 -29.07
N TYR A 184 -40.26 -25.48 -27.77
CA TYR A 184 -39.12 -25.93 -26.98
C TYR A 184 -38.98 -27.46 -26.92
N TYR A 185 -37.76 -27.92 -27.19
CA TYR A 185 -37.29 -29.27 -26.87
C TYR A 185 -35.99 -29.16 -26.07
N GLU A 186 -35.91 -29.88 -24.96
CA GLU A 186 -34.69 -29.98 -24.13
C GLU A 186 -33.56 -30.72 -24.87
N ASP A 187 -33.91 -31.61 -25.82
CA ASP A 187 -32.95 -32.32 -26.66
C ASP A 187 -32.89 -31.72 -28.08
N SER A 188 -31.76 -31.10 -28.42
CA SER A 188 -31.52 -30.50 -29.74
C SER A 188 -31.38 -31.53 -30.87
N PHE A 189 -31.20 -32.83 -30.56
CA PHE A 189 -31.22 -33.90 -31.56
C PHE A 189 -32.59 -34.05 -32.24
N ILE A 190 -33.71 -33.81 -31.54
CA ILE A 190 -35.07 -33.94 -32.11
C ILE A 190 -35.24 -32.97 -33.30
N ILE A 191 -34.89 -31.70 -33.09
CA ILE A 191 -35.01 -30.65 -34.11
C ILE A 191 -34.01 -30.89 -35.25
N ARG A 192 -32.79 -31.30 -34.91
CA ARG A 192 -31.75 -31.64 -35.91
C ARG A 192 -32.14 -32.82 -36.79
N ASP A 193 -32.76 -33.87 -36.24
CA ASP A 193 -33.21 -35.04 -37.00
C ASP A 193 -34.42 -34.67 -37.88
N TRP A 194 -35.39 -33.91 -37.36
CA TRP A 194 -36.50 -33.38 -38.15
C TRP A 194 -36.01 -32.62 -39.38
N VAL A 195 -35.08 -31.66 -39.20
CA VAL A 195 -34.49 -30.89 -40.32
C VAL A 195 -33.73 -31.80 -41.29
N SER A 196 -32.97 -32.78 -40.78
CA SER A 196 -32.25 -33.75 -41.62
C SER A 196 -33.19 -34.65 -42.44
N SER A 197 -34.35 -35.02 -41.87
CA SER A 197 -35.41 -35.79 -42.52
C SER A 197 -36.14 -35.03 -43.63
N LYS A 198 -36.08 -33.69 -43.62
CA LYS A 198 -36.65 -32.78 -44.62
C LYS A 198 -35.65 -32.51 -45.75
N ILE A 199 -34.40 -32.18 -45.43
CA ILE A 199 -33.31 -31.98 -46.42
C ILE A 199 -33.16 -33.21 -47.33
N SER A 200 -33.27 -34.42 -46.76
CA SER A 200 -33.18 -35.69 -47.49
C SER A 200 -34.39 -36.02 -48.38
N LYS A 201 -35.48 -35.23 -48.31
CA LYS A 201 -36.71 -35.42 -49.10
C LYS A 201 -36.96 -34.29 -50.10
N ASN A 202 -36.58 -33.05 -49.78
CA ASN A 202 -36.61 -31.94 -50.72
C ASN A 202 -35.65 -30.82 -50.27
N SER A 203 -34.56 -30.58 -51.02
CA SER A 203 -33.49 -29.69 -50.56
C SER A 203 -33.71 -28.21 -50.89
N GLU A 204 -34.55 -27.88 -51.88
CA GLU A 204 -34.76 -26.48 -52.31
C GLU A 204 -35.80 -25.72 -51.45
N SER A 205 -36.75 -26.41 -50.81
CA SER A 205 -37.84 -25.75 -50.09
C SER A 205 -37.40 -25.04 -48.81
N LEU A 206 -36.55 -25.68 -48.00
CA LEU A 206 -36.08 -25.10 -46.73
C LEU A 206 -35.34 -23.77 -46.92
N GLY A 207 -34.63 -23.60 -48.04
CA GLY A 207 -33.92 -22.35 -48.36
C GLY A 207 -34.82 -21.13 -48.55
N GLN A 208 -36.13 -21.34 -48.69
CA GLN A 208 -37.17 -20.30 -48.80
C GLN A 208 -38.13 -20.29 -47.60
N SER A 209 -37.91 -21.17 -46.61
CA SER A 209 -38.72 -21.24 -45.39
C SER A 209 -38.23 -20.31 -44.30
N LEU A 210 -39.17 -19.75 -43.54
CA LEU A 210 -38.90 -19.07 -42.26
C LEU A 210 -39.00 -20.10 -41.13
N ALA A 211 -38.19 -19.97 -40.08
CA ALA A 211 -38.30 -20.77 -38.86
C ALA A 211 -38.56 -19.89 -37.64
N PHE A 212 -39.54 -20.27 -36.84
CA PHE A 212 -39.90 -19.63 -35.58
C PHE A 212 -39.69 -20.62 -34.44
N CYS A 213 -38.66 -20.39 -33.63
CA CYS A 213 -38.23 -21.33 -32.59
C CYS A 213 -38.17 -20.76 -31.18
N HIS A 214 -38.26 -21.64 -30.18
CA HIS A 214 -37.91 -21.33 -28.79
C HIS A 214 -36.79 -22.27 -28.36
N MET A 215 -35.53 -21.82 -28.42
CA MET A 215 -34.35 -22.66 -28.22
C MET A 215 -33.11 -21.89 -27.76
N ALA A 216 -32.16 -22.58 -27.13
CA ALA A 216 -30.83 -22.06 -26.82
C ALA A 216 -29.85 -22.34 -27.99
N ILE A 217 -29.50 -21.30 -28.75
CA ILE A 217 -28.62 -21.41 -29.93
C ILE A 217 -27.17 -21.16 -29.52
N ASN A 218 -26.26 -22.07 -29.89
CA ASN A 218 -24.84 -21.97 -29.58
C ASN A 218 -24.23 -20.64 -30.09
N GLY A 219 -23.57 -19.89 -29.20
CA GLY A 219 -23.03 -18.55 -29.46
C GLY A 219 -23.94 -17.37 -29.09
N ALA A 220 -25.23 -17.59 -28.82
CA ALA A 220 -26.19 -16.53 -28.51
C ALA A 220 -25.92 -15.81 -27.17
N ILE A 221 -26.32 -14.55 -27.08
CA ILE A 221 -26.23 -13.72 -25.87
C ILE A 221 -27.35 -14.10 -24.89
N GLN A 222 -27.05 -14.99 -23.94
CA GLN A 222 -27.96 -15.32 -22.83
C GLN A 222 -28.30 -14.10 -21.97
N ARG A 223 -27.33 -13.19 -21.76
CA ARG A 223 -27.52 -12.03 -20.89
C ARG A 223 -26.63 -10.86 -21.26
N TYR A 224 -27.25 -9.70 -21.39
CA TYR A 224 -26.62 -8.41 -21.67
C TYR A 224 -26.90 -7.44 -20.52
N GLN A 225 -25.89 -6.69 -20.07
CA GLN A 225 -26.05 -5.64 -19.06
C GLN A 225 -25.16 -4.43 -19.35
N VAL A 226 -25.68 -3.25 -18.99
CA VAL A 226 -24.95 -1.99 -18.91
C VAL A 226 -25.13 -1.39 -17.51
N ASP A 227 -24.05 -0.84 -16.95
CA ASP A 227 -24.06 -0.12 -15.67
C ASP A 227 -24.10 1.41 -15.84
N ASN A 228 -24.23 2.15 -14.74
CA ASN A 228 -24.17 3.62 -14.68
C ASN A 228 -22.85 4.23 -15.22
N LYS A 229 -21.80 3.42 -15.38
CA LYS A 229 -20.49 3.84 -15.92
C LYS A 229 -20.33 3.45 -17.41
N ASN A 230 -21.40 2.95 -18.04
CA ASN A 230 -21.45 2.44 -19.41
C ASN A 230 -20.47 1.28 -19.70
N ASN A 231 -20.13 0.47 -18.69
CA ASN A 231 -19.46 -0.82 -18.93
C ASN A 231 -20.48 -1.84 -19.44
N ILE A 232 -20.11 -2.57 -20.50
CA ILE A 232 -20.94 -3.63 -21.06
C ILE A 232 -20.46 -4.98 -20.51
N TYR A 233 -21.39 -5.73 -19.93
CA TYR A 233 -21.20 -7.10 -19.47
C TYR A 233 -22.06 -8.02 -20.34
N CYS A 234 -21.40 -8.83 -21.16
CA CYS A 234 -22.07 -9.76 -22.07
C CYS A 234 -21.75 -11.20 -21.67
N ARG A 235 -22.78 -12.06 -21.69
CA ARG A 235 -22.66 -13.50 -21.46
C ARG A 235 -23.21 -14.25 -22.67
N THR A 236 -22.38 -15.10 -23.27
CA THR A 236 -22.79 -15.99 -24.37
C THR A 236 -22.94 -17.44 -23.91
N PHE A 237 -23.90 -18.12 -24.54
CA PHE A 237 -24.18 -19.55 -24.37
C PHE A 237 -23.21 -20.39 -25.21
N ASP A 238 -22.76 -21.52 -24.66
CA ASP A 238 -21.92 -22.50 -25.37
C ASP A 238 -22.42 -23.94 -25.11
N GLU A 239 -22.97 -24.55 -26.16
CA GLU A 239 -23.64 -25.86 -26.12
C GLU A 239 -22.65 -27.00 -25.81
N HIS A 240 -21.36 -26.85 -26.13
CA HIS A 240 -20.37 -27.93 -26.02
C HIS A 240 -19.69 -28.02 -24.64
N ILE A 241 -19.78 -26.96 -23.83
CA ILE A 241 -19.10 -26.88 -22.53
C ILE A 241 -20.12 -26.85 -21.37
N GLY A 242 -21.41 -26.59 -21.65
CA GLY A 242 -22.44 -26.37 -20.63
C GLY A 242 -22.13 -25.18 -19.72
N LYS A 243 -21.25 -24.26 -20.18
CA LYS A 243 -20.68 -23.16 -19.39
C LYS A 243 -20.77 -21.87 -20.16
N ASN A 244 -21.23 -20.85 -19.44
CA ASN A 244 -21.42 -19.52 -19.97
C ASN A 244 -20.10 -18.74 -20.04
N ILE A 245 -19.76 -18.22 -21.21
CA ILE A 245 -18.58 -17.36 -21.41
C ILE A 245 -18.98 -15.92 -21.05
N VAL A 246 -18.17 -15.21 -20.26
CA VAL A 246 -18.43 -13.82 -19.85
C VAL A 246 -17.35 -12.90 -20.43
N THR A 247 -17.76 -11.79 -21.02
CA THR A 247 -16.86 -10.75 -21.54
C THR A 247 -17.19 -9.38 -20.90
N GLU A 248 -16.18 -8.74 -20.30
CA GLU A 248 -16.24 -7.36 -19.79
C GLU A 248 -15.46 -6.47 -20.76
N LYS A 249 -16.14 -5.59 -21.51
CA LYS A 249 -15.49 -4.56 -22.34
C LYS A 249 -15.51 -3.22 -21.62
N ARG A 250 -14.34 -2.72 -21.19
CA ARG A 250 -14.14 -1.35 -20.69
C ARG A 250 -13.79 -0.42 -21.84
N LYS A 251 -14.31 0.82 -21.81
CA LYS A 251 -13.87 1.88 -22.73
C LYS A 251 -12.48 2.39 -22.32
N GLY A 252 -11.45 1.77 -22.91
CA GLY A 252 -10.16 2.43 -23.11
C GLY A 252 -10.34 3.70 -23.93
N SER A 253 -9.40 4.65 -23.77
CA SER A 253 -9.51 5.99 -24.32
C SER A 253 -9.53 6.03 -25.85
N ASP A 254 -10.65 6.47 -26.44
CA ASP A 254 -10.60 7.05 -27.78
C ASP A 254 -11.62 8.19 -27.96
N LYS A 255 -11.15 9.35 -28.43
CA LYS A 255 -11.95 10.56 -28.64
C LYS A 255 -12.21 10.76 -30.13
N LYS A 256 -13.23 10.09 -30.70
CA LYS A 256 -14.01 10.56 -31.87
C LYS A 256 -15.12 9.58 -32.30
N LYS A 257 -16.36 9.89 -31.92
CA LYS A 257 -17.46 10.24 -32.86
C LYS A 257 -18.74 10.52 -32.06
N LYS A 258 -19.49 11.52 -32.52
CA LYS A 258 -20.93 11.65 -32.28
C LYS A 258 -21.64 11.33 -33.61
N ASP A 259 -22.96 11.18 -33.54
CA ASP A 259 -23.91 11.29 -34.66
C ASP A 259 -23.87 10.17 -35.72
N SER A 260 -24.40 8.99 -35.34
CA SER A 260 -25.37 8.26 -36.17
C SER A 260 -26.20 7.29 -35.32
N THR A 261 -27.49 7.16 -35.62
CA THR A 261 -28.31 6.00 -35.24
C THR A 261 -28.00 4.83 -36.18
N HIS A 262 -28.24 3.60 -35.72
CA HIS A 262 -27.76 2.32 -36.28
C HIS A 262 -26.26 2.08 -36.06
N ASP A 263 -25.98 1.22 -35.06
CA ASP A 263 -24.84 0.31 -34.96
C ASP A 263 -25.15 -0.61 -33.75
N MET A 264 -25.93 -1.68 -33.98
CA MET A 264 -26.28 -2.69 -32.96
C MET A 264 -25.34 -3.92 -33.00
N ASP A 265 -24.29 -3.85 -33.81
CA ASP A 265 -23.43 -5.00 -34.15
C ASP A 265 -22.34 -5.24 -33.10
N LEU A 266 -22.69 -5.96 -32.04
CA LEU A 266 -21.76 -6.93 -31.46
C LEU A 266 -21.91 -8.24 -32.25
N PRO A 267 -21.02 -8.57 -33.19
CA PRO A 267 -21.09 -9.86 -33.87
C PRO A 267 -20.88 -10.97 -32.83
N ALA A 268 -21.87 -11.85 -32.70
CA ALA A 268 -21.65 -13.18 -32.19
C ALA A 268 -20.61 -13.90 -33.07
N ASP A 269 -19.99 -14.95 -32.53
CA ASP A 269 -19.02 -15.73 -33.30
C ASP A 269 -19.78 -16.61 -34.32
N ASN A 270 -19.92 -16.09 -35.55
CA ASN A 270 -20.60 -16.74 -36.68
C ASN A 270 -20.09 -18.17 -36.96
N SER A 271 -18.95 -18.59 -36.40
CA SER A 271 -18.47 -19.98 -36.52
C SER A 271 -19.24 -21.00 -35.66
N LYS A 272 -20.04 -20.56 -34.68
CA LYS A 272 -20.68 -21.44 -33.67
C LYS A 272 -22.13 -21.84 -33.93
N VAL A 273 -22.87 -21.12 -34.78
CA VAL A 273 -24.29 -21.40 -35.01
C VAL A 273 -24.48 -22.79 -35.66
N PRO A 274 -25.39 -23.65 -35.15
CA PRO A 274 -25.60 -24.99 -35.69
C PRO A 274 -25.98 -24.99 -37.18
N LYS A 275 -25.21 -25.72 -38.01
CA LYS A 275 -25.35 -25.73 -39.47
C LYS A 275 -26.74 -26.10 -40.00
N TYR A 276 -27.55 -26.83 -39.23
CA TYR A 276 -28.92 -27.17 -39.62
C TYR A 276 -29.89 -25.97 -39.57
N LEU A 277 -29.62 -24.96 -38.73
CA LEU A 277 -30.40 -23.71 -38.69
C LEU A 277 -30.07 -22.78 -39.88
N THR A 278 -28.83 -22.80 -40.37
CA THR A 278 -28.42 -21.96 -41.52
C THR A 278 -29.05 -22.38 -42.86
N GLN A 279 -29.81 -23.48 -42.89
CA GLN A 279 -30.51 -24.00 -44.07
C GLN A 279 -31.79 -23.22 -44.40
N PHE A 280 -32.46 -22.64 -43.39
CA PHE A 280 -33.65 -21.81 -43.58
C PHE A 280 -33.34 -20.51 -44.33
N GLN A 281 -34.33 -19.80 -44.88
CA GLN A 281 -34.14 -18.41 -45.33
C GLN A 281 -33.68 -17.56 -44.13
N ARG A 282 -34.44 -17.62 -43.04
CA ARG A 282 -34.28 -16.82 -41.82
C ARG A 282 -34.84 -17.58 -40.62
N VAL A 283 -34.22 -17.40 -39.45
CA VAL A 283 -34.59 -18.03 -38.18
C VAL A 283 -34.80 -16.95 -37.12
N PHE A 284 -35.94 -16.97 -36.46
CA PHE A 284 -36.27 -16.11 -35.33
C PHE A 284 -36.40 -16.97 -34.07
N SER A 285 -35.78 -16.56 -32.96
CA SER A 285 -35.80 -17.32 -31.69
C SER A 285 -36.30 -16.50 -30.50
N GLY A 286 -37.12 -17.12 -29.65
CA GLY A 286 -37.25 -16.78 -28.22
C GLY A 286 -36.19 -17.53 -27.38
N HIS A 287 -36.36 -17.57 -26.05
CA HIS A 287 -35.52 -18.20 -25.00
C HIS A 287 -34.41 -17.33 -24.39
N PHE A 288 -33.90 -16.30 -25.09
CA PHE A 288 -32.94 -15.36 -24.51
C PHE A 288 -33.40 -13.92 -24.70
N HIS A 289 -33.49 -13.18 -23.59
CA HIS A 289 -34.26 -11.93 -23.52
C HIS A 289 -33.65 -10.73 -24.26
N HIS A 290 -32.40 -10.81 -24.72
CA HIS A 290 -31.70 -9.71 -25.39
C HIS A 290 -31.87 -9.80 -26.90
N HIS A 291 -32.44 -8.75 -27.52
CA HIS A 291 -32.58 -8.67 -28.97
C HIS A 291 -31.21 -8.55 -29.68
N HIS A 292 -30.79 -9.59 -30.42
CA HIS A 292 -29.50 -9.62 -31.13
C HIS A 292 -29.45 -10.69 -32.24
N PHE A 293 -28.62 -10.46 -33.27
CA PHE A 293 -28.30 -11.48 -34.27
C PHE A 293 -27.19 -12.43 -33.78
N CYS A 294 -27.38 -13.74 -33.95
CA CYS A 294 -26.35 -14.76 -33.74
C CYS A 294 -25.56 -15.08 -35.01
N ASP A 295 -26.19 -14.88 -36.17
CA ASP A 295 -25.62 -14.91 -37.51
C ASP A 295 -26.54 -14.08 -38.42
N LYS A 296 -26.12 -13.77 -39.66
CA LYS A 296 -26.90 -13.04 -40.67
C LYS A 296 -28.32 -13.57 -40.88
N LYS A 297 -28.53 -14.88 -40.70
CA LYS A 297 -29.85 -15.53 -40.81
C LYS A 297 -30.61 -15.68 -39.49
N VAL A 298 -29.96 -15.54 -38.33
CA VAL A 298 -30.48 -15.99 -37.04
C VAL A 298 -30.59 -14.83 -36.06
N LEU A 299 -31.82 -14.50 -35.65
CA LEU A 299 -32.16 -13.39 -34.77
C LEU A 299 -32.85 -13.88 -33.50
N TYR A 300 -32.40 -13.45 -32.32
CA TYR A 300 -33.24 -13.47 -31.14
C TYR A 300 -34.18 -12.27 -31.15
N VAL A 301 -35.49 -12.55 -31.06
CA VAL A 301 -36.52 -11.51 -30.95
C VAL A 301 -36.33 -10.71 -29.66
N GLY A 302 -36.01 -11.41 -28.57
CA GLY A 302 -35.82 -10.84 -27.24
C GLY A 302 -37.14 -10.60 -26.52
N SER A 303 -37.04 -10.23 -25.24
CA SER A 303 -38.19 -9.93 -24.40
C SER A 303 -38.68 -8.50 -24.61
N PRO A 304 -40.01 -8.24 -24.60
CA PRO A 304 -40.53 -6.88 -24.69
C PRO A 304 -40.23 -6.02 -23.45
N MET A 305 -39.68 -6.56 -22.36
CA MET A 305 -39.32 -5.79 -21.17
C MET A 305 -38.07 -6.29 -20.44
N GLN A 306 -37.63 -5.52 -19.44
CA GLN A 306 -36.74 -6.02 -18.40
C GLN A 306 -37.56 -6.79 -17.35
N HIS A 307 -37.22 -8.06 -17.09
CA HIS A 307 -37.86 -8.89 -16.06
C HIS A 307 -37.22 -8.70 -14.70
N HIS A 308 -35.91 -8.50 -14.68
CA HIS A 308 -35.16 -8.35 -13.44
C HIS A 308 -33.92 -7.49 -13.63
N PHE A 309 -33.22 -7.22 -12.53
CA PHE A 309 -31.90 -6.57 -12.56
C PHE A 309 -30.86 -7.30 -13.43
N GLY A 310 -31.10 -8.56 -13.81
CA GLY A 310 -30.32 -9.29 -14.80
C GLY A 310 -30.26 -8.61 -16.17
N ASP A 311 -31.25 -7.76 -16.47
CA ASP A 311 -31.42 -7.01 -17.72
C ASP A 311 -30.98 -5.53 -17.60
N SER A 312 -30.34 -5.13 -16.49
CA SER A 312 -29.95 -3.73 -16.23
C SER A 312 -29.26 -3.09 -17.43
N GLY A 313 -29.75 -1.94 -17.88
CA GLY A 313 -29.15 -1.18 -18.98
C GLY A 313 -29.35 -1.78 -20.38
N ASP A 314 -29.97 -2.95 -20.50
CA ASP A 314 -30.27 -3.56 -21.79
C ASP A 314 -31.42 -2.85 -22.51
N ALA A 315 -31.06 -2.06 -23.53
CA ALA A 315 -31.97 -1.33 -24.41
C ALA A 315 -32.65 -2.22 -25.47
N GLY A 316 -32.19 -3.46 -25.67
CA GLY A 316 -32.72 -4.41 -26.65
C GLY A 316 -34.01 -5.08 -26.21
N ARG A 317 -34.98 -4.30 -25.72
CA ARG A 317 -36.30 -4.75 -25.24
C ARG A 317 -37.45 -4.08 -25.97
N GLY A 318 -38.30 -4.88 -26.58
CA GLY A 318 -39.34 -4.41 -27.50
C GLY A 318 -39.93 -5.55 -28.33
N ILE A 319 -40.47 -5.21 -29.49
CA ILE A 319 -41.05 -6.16 -30.45
C ILE A 319 -40.36 -6.05 -31.80
N VAL A 320 -40.47 -7.09 -32.61
CA VAL A 320 -39.92 -7.14 -33.97
C VAL A 320 -41.07 -7.14 -34.97
N ILE A 321 -40.88 -6.43 -36.08
CA ILE A 321 -41.79 -6.46 -37.23
C ILE A 321 -40.95 -6.86 -38.44
N TYR A 322 -41.34 -7.94 -39.10
CA TYR A 322 -40.68 -8.47 -40.29
C TYR A 322 -41.58 -8.30 -41.50
N ASP A 323 -41.00 -7.78 -42.58
CA ASP A 323 -41.67 -7.61 -43.86
C ASP A 323 -41.22 -8.72 -44.82
N THR A 324 -42.16 -9.60 -45.20
CA THR A 324 -41.79 -10.87 -45.86
C THR A 324 -41.46 -10.74 -47.36
N GLU A 325 -41.75 -9.59 -47.98
CA GLU A 325 -41.42 -9.31 -49.39
C GLU A 325 -40.04 -8.64 -49.50
N THR A 326 -39.77 -7.66 -48.62
CA THR A 326 -38.51 -6.89 -48.60
C THR A 326 -37.39 -7.56 -47.80
N ASP A 327 -37.72 -8.54 -46.95
CA ASP A 327 -36.82 -9.21 -45.99
C ASP A 327 -36.26 -8.26 -44.91
N GLU A 328 -36.88 -7.07 -44.73
CA GLU A 328 -36.51 -6.09 -43.71
C GLU A 328 -37.00 -6.46 -42.30
N ILE A 329 -36.19 -6.12 -41.29
CA ILE A 329 -36.47 -6.34 -39.87
C ILE A 329 -36.48 -4.99 -39.16
N HIS A 330 -37.61 -4.64 -38.56
CA HIS A 330 -37.82 -3.40 -37.83
C HIS A 330 -38.05 -3.71 -36.35
N PHE A 331 -37.03 -3.43 -35.52
CA PHE A 331 -37.15 -3.54 -34.05
C PHE A 331 -37.77 -2.27 -33.47
N VAL A 332 -38.87 -2.42 -32.74
CA VAL A 332 -39.57 -1.33 -32.06
C VAL A 332 -39.38 -1.45 -30.55
N GLN A 333 -38.56 -0.57 -29.98
CA GLN A 333 -38.26 -0.55 -28.55
C GLN A 333 -39.51 -0.20 -27.72
N ASN A 334 -39.74 -0.93 -26.63
CA ASN A 334 -40.79 -0.62 -25.65
C ASN A 334 -40.46 0.72 -24.97
N PRO A 335 -41.29 1.77 -25.04
CA PRO A 335 -41.00 3.06 -24.41
C PRO A 335 -40.85 2.97 -22.88
N ASN A 336 -41.40 1.92 -22.27
CA ASN A 336 -41.36 1.61 -20.86
C ASN A 336 -40.25 0.57 -20.49
N TRP A 337 -39.26 0.31 -21.34
CA TRP A 337 -38.23 -0.71 -21.08
C TRP A 337 -37.42 -0.46 -19.80
N ASP A 338 -37.02 0.79 -19.55
CA ASP A 338 -36.09 1.16 -18.48
C ASP A 338 -36.78 1.24 -17.11
N LYS A 339 -36.90 0.09 -16.44
CA LYS A 339 -37.48 -0.02 -15.09
C LYS A 339 -36.49 -0.60 -14.06
N PHE A 340 -35.48 -1.36 -14.47
CA PHE A 340 -34.43 -1.94 -13.59
C PHE A 340 -33.04 -1.40 -13.91
N ARG A 341 -32.30 -0.97 -12.88
CA ARG A 341 -30.89 -0.54 -12.98
C ARG A 341 -30.03 -1.09 -11.85
N ILE A 342 -28.83 -1.56 -12.22
CA ILE A 342 -27.71 -1.81 -11.31
C ILE A 342 -26.79 -0.59 -11.33
N LEU A 343 -26.50 -0.03 -10.16
CA LEU A 343 -25.55 1.07 -10.00
C LEU A 343 -24.29 0.55 -9.33
N ARG A 344 -23.13 0.78 -9.93
CA ARG A 344 -21.81 0.59 -9.31
C ARG A 344 -21.37 1.91 -8.70
N VAL A 345 -21.21 1.93 -7.38
CA VAL A 345 -20.94 3.14 -6.59
C VAL A 345 -19.65 2.96 -5.81
N LYS A 346 -18.58 3.63 -6.25
CA LYS A 346 -17.30 3.77 -5.54
C LYS A 346 -17.25 5.08 -4.75
N TYR A 347 -17.86 6.13 -5.29
CA TYR A 347 -18.01 7.45 -4.66
C TYR A 347 -19.45 7.95 -4.83
N GLU A 348 -19.90 8.89 -3.99
CA GLU A 348 -21.27 9.44 -4.06
C GLU A 348 -21.57 10.16 -5.39
N GLU A 349 -20.52 10.63 -6.07
CA GLU A 349 -20.55 11.23 -7.41
C GLU A 349 -20.92 10.24 -8.53
N ASP A 350 -20.69 8.93 -8.35
CA ASP A 350 -21.01 7.89 -9.36
C ASP A 350 -22.53 7.77 -9.65
N LEU A 351 -23.38 8.42 -8.86
CA LEU A 351 -24.82 8.48 -9.10
C LEU A 351 -25.18 9.38 -10.30
N GLY A 352 -24.38 10.40 -10.62
CA GLY A 352 -24.69 11.38 -11.66
C GLY A 352 -25.98 12.17 -11.39
N ASP A 353 -26.74 12.49 -12.45
CA ASP A 353 -28.07 13.08 -12.31
C ASP A 353 -29.04 12.09 -11.64
N LEU A 354 -29.66 12.49 -10.53
CA LEU A 354 -30.61 11.66 -9.80
C LEU A 354 -31.98 11.57 -10.49
N GLY A 355 -32.35 12.55 -11.32
CA GLY A 355 -33.64 12.60 -12.00
C GLY A 355 -33.89 11.39 -12.91
N GLN A 356 -32.82 10.80 -13.47
CA GLN A 356 -32.89 9.62 -14.34
C GLN A 356 -33.37 8.33 -13.63
N TYR A 357 -33.42 8.29 -12.29
CA TYR A 357 -33.82 7.12 -11.51
C TYR A 357 -35.30 7.11 -11.08
N LYS A 358 -36.03 8.20 -11.36
CA LYS A 358 -37.44 8.34 -11.02
C LYS A 358 -38.29 7.21 -11.61
N GLY A 359 -39.08 6.55 -10.78
CA GLY A 359 -39.96 5.42 -11.14
C GLY A 359 -39.25 4.06 -11.30
N LYS A 360 -37.92 3.99 -11.15
CA LYS A 360 -37.13 2.78 -11.41
C LYS A 360 -36.81 2.00 -10.13
N TYR A 361 -36.63 0.70 -10.29
CA TYR A 361 -36.10 -0.22 -9.29
C TYR A 361 -34.57 -0.22 -9.37
N ILE A 362 -33.89 0.00 -8.26
CA ILE A 362 -32.43 0.21 -8.20
C ILE A 362 -31.74 -0.87 -7.34
N SER A 363 -30.61 -1.40 -7.81
CA SER A 363 -29.78 -2.39 -7.09
C SER A 363 -28.33 -1.91 -7.02
N ILE A 364 -27.84 -1.58 -5.83
CA ILE A 364 -26.53 -0.94 -5.66
C ILE A 364 -25.45 -1.98 -5.38
N ILE A 365 -24.39 -1.97 -6.19
CA ILE A 365 -23.12 -2.64 -5.93
C ILE A 365 -22.13 -1.59 -5.44
N TYR A 366 -21.67 -1.72 -4.21
CA TYR A 366 -20.65 -0.83 -3.64
C TYR A 366 -19.25 -1.29 -4.09
N GLU A 367 -18.46 -0.37 -4.66
CA GLU A 367 -17.08 -0.58 -5.13
C GLU A 367 -16.02 0.01 -4.17
N SER A 368 -16.44 0.69 -3.08
CA SER A 368 -15.59 1.02 -1.93
C SER A 368 -16.38 0.88 -0.61
N MET A 369 -15.66 0.80 0.51
CA MET A 369 -16.25 0.83 1.86
C MET A 369 -16.45 2.26 2.40
N ASP A 370 -15.86 3.28 1.76
CA ASP A 370 -15.91 4.69 2.20
C ASP A 370 -17.32 5.32 2.09
N VAL A 371 -18.23 4.69 1.34
CA VAL A 371 -19.54 5.24 1.00
C VAL A 371 -20.62 4.70 1.94
N ASN A 372 -21.19 5.56 2.77
CA ASN A 372 -22.31 5.23 3.67
C ASN A 372 -23.50 4.66 2.85
N PRO A 373 -23.87 3.36 3.02
CA PRO A 373 -24.91 2.75 2.21
C PRO A 373 -26.31 3.31 2.44
N GLN A 374 -26.59 3.85 3.63
CA GLN A 374 -27.91 4.41 3.96
C GLN A 374 -28.13 5.71 3.20
N LYS A 375 -27.20 6.66 3.32
CA LYS A 375 -27.21 7.96 2.63
C LYS A 375 -27.47 7.85 1.11
N ILE A 376 -26.91 6.83 0.46
CA ILE A 376 -27.12 6.58 -0.98
C ILE A 376 -28.53 6.05 -1.27
N GLN A 377 -29.05 5.15 -0.43
CA GLN A 377 -30.42 4.64 -0.56
C GLN A 377 -31.45 5.76 -0.35
N ASP A 378 -31.29 6.56 0.70
CA ASP A 378 -32.18 7.67 1.04
C ASP A 378 -32.27 8.67 -0.12
N LYS A 379 -31.13 9.11 -0.67
CA LYS A 379 -31.07 10.02 -1.84
C LYS A 379 -31.77 9.48 -3.10
N LEU A 380 -31.67 8.18 -3.35
CA LEU A 380 -32.31 7.55 -4.51
C LEU A 380 -33.83 7.43 -4.31
N LEU A 381 -34.30 7.20 -3.08
CA LEU A 381 -35.72 7.23 -2.73
C LEU A 381 -36.29 8.65 -2.79
N GLU A 382 -35.57 9.65 -2.30
CA GLU A 382 -35.91 11.09 -2.44
C GLU A 382 -36.02 11.53 -3.91
N ALA A 383 -35.15 11.01 -4.78
CA ALA A 383 -35.22 11.21 -6.23
C ALA A 383 -36.41 10.47 -6.91
N GLY A 384 -37.18 9.69 -6.15
CA GLY A 384 -38.36 8.98 -6.62
C GLY A 384 -38.09 7.60 -7.22
N ALA A 385 -36.99 6.92 -6.87
CA ALA A 385 -36.83 5.50 -7.19
C ALA A 385 -37.94 4.66 -6.51
N LYS A 386 -38.51 3.70 -7.25
CA LYS A 386 -39.66 2.88 -6.79
C LYS A 386 -39.25 1.85 -5.73
N SER A 387 -38.01 1.37 -5.77
CA SER A 387 -37.32 0.80 -4.60
C SER A 387 -35.81 0.81 -4.82
N VAL A 388 -35.05 0.70 -3.73
CA VAL A 388 -33.60 0.59 -3.75
C VAL A 388 -33.21 -0.61 -2.89
N ARG A 389 -32.36 -1.50 -3.43
CA ARG A 389 -31.83 -2.66 -2.71
C ARG A 389 -30.30 -2.67 -2.70
N LYS A 390 -29.71 -3.10 -1.59
CA LYS A 390 -28.27 -3.36 -1.48
C LYS A 390 -27.95 -4.73 -2.10
N GLN A 391 -26.94 -4.78 -2.95
CA GLN A 391 -26.29 -6.01 -3.41
C GLN A 391 -24.93 -6.14 -2.71
N SER A 392 -24.49 -7.37 -2.42
CA SER A 392 -23.21 -7.62 -1.76
C SER A 392 -22.02 -7.15 -2.62
N VAL A 393 -20.91 -6.80 -1.95
CA VAL A 393 -19.72 -6.22 -2.58
C VAL A 393 -19.14 -7.19 -3.61
N VAL A 394 -19.10 -6.79 -4.88
CA VAL A 394 -18.64 -7.64 -5.99
C VAL A 394 -17.14 -7.44 -6.22
N VAL A 395 -16.32 -8.22 -5.51
CA VAL A 395 -14.92 -8.42 -5.88
C VAL A 395 -14.88 -9.12 -7.24
N ARG A 396 -14.23 -8.50 -8.23
CA ARG A 396 -14.12 -9.04 -9.60
C ARG A 396 -13.22 -10.29 -9.59
N LYS A 397 -13.79 -11.47 -9.84
CA LYS A 397 -13.02 -12.67 -10.19
C LYS A 397 -12.27 -12.42 -11.50
N VAL A 398 -10.95 -12.26 -11.42
CA VAL A 398 -10.06 -12.40 -12.57
C VAL A 398 -9.93 -13.90 -12.84
N GLN A 399 -10.45 -14.38 -13.97
CA GLN A 399 -10.21 -15.76 -14.40
C GLN A 399 -8.79 -15.86 -14.96
N SER A 400 -7.89 -16.52 -14.22
CA SER A 400 -6.61 -16.98 -14.74
C SER A 400 -6.84 -18.11 -15.74
N SER A 401 -6.14 -18.03 -16.88
CA SER A 401 -6.12 -19.08 -17.88
C SER A 401 -5.24 -20.25 -17.44
N LEU A 402 -5.83 -21.44 -17.28
CA LEU A 402 -5.11 -22.70 -17.36
C LEU A 402 -5.82 -23.61 -18.35
N GLN A 403 -5.03 -24.12 -19.28
CA GLN A 403 -5.47 -24.96 -20.39
C GLN A 403 -5.51 -26.45 -20.00
N ASP A 404 -6.36 -27.17 -20.73
CA ASP A 404 -6.11 -28.50 -21.28
C ASP A 404 -5.39 -29.52 -20.38
N LYS A 405 -6.18 -30.46 -19.86
CA LYS A 405 -5.84 -31.86 -20.10
C LYS A 405 -7.07 -32.78 -20.19
N GLU A 406 -6.89 -33.73 -21.09
CA GLU A 406 -7.76 -34.82 -21.50
C GLU A 406 -8.58 -35.47 -20.37
N VAL A 407 -9.87 -35.69 -20.64
CA VAL A 407 -10.59 -36.86 -20.10
C VAL A 407 -10.81 -37.80 -21.28
N SER A 408 -10.22 -38.99 -21.18
CA SER A 408 -10.27 -40.04 -22.20
C SER A 408 -11.62 -40.76 -22.25
N LYS A 409 -11.80 -41.58 -23.29
CA LYS A 409 -12.89 -42.56 -23.36
C LYS A 409 -12.59 -43.72 -22.41
N ASP A 410 -13.13 -43.70 -21.20
CA ASP A 410 -13.04 -44.84 -20.27
C ASP A 410 -14.42 -45.21 -19.72
N ALA A 411 -15.28 -45.70 -20.62
CA ALA A 411 -16.54 -46.34 -20.28
C ALA A 411 -16.33 -47.80 -19.83
N ASP A 412 -15.38 -48.03 -18.91
CA ASP A 412 -15.12 -49.34 -18.29
C ASP A 412 -14.41 -49.23 -16.91
N GLU A 413 -14.50 -48.07 -16.23
CA GLU A 413 -14.13 -48.01 -14.81
C GLU A 413 -15.11 -48.82 -13.97
N LYS A 414 -14.65 -49.99 -13.51
CA LYS A 414 -15.22 -50.66 -12.33
C LYS A 414 -15.30 -49.65 -11.20
N VAL A 415 -16.47 -49.46 -10.60
CA VAL A 415 -16.70 -48.52 -9.49
C VAL A 415 -15.78 -48.85 -8.32
N GLY A 416 -14.62 -48.20 -8.29
CA GLY A 416 -13.63 -48.28 -7.23
C GLY A 416 -14.05 -47.41 -6.06
N HIS A 417 -13.59 -47.78 -4.86
CA HIS A 417 -13.89 -47.06 -3.62
C HIS A 417 -13.44 -45.60 -3.72
N LEU A 418 -14.41 -44.69 -3.91
CA LEU A 418 -14.18 -43.25 -4.03
C LEU A 418 -13.45 -42.73 -2.79
N ASN A 419 -12.28 -42.09 -2.98
CA ASN A 419 -11.47 -41.62 -1.87
C ASN A 419 -12.19 -40.47 -1.13
N PHE A 420 -12.03 -40.43 0.19
CA PHE A 420 -12.56 -39.36 1.04
C PHE A 420 -12.01 -37.99 0.64
N GLU A 421 -10.78 -37.91 0.11
CA GLU A 421 -10.22 -36.67 -0.44
C GLU A 421 -11.01 -36.12 -1.65
N ASP A 422 -11.50 -36.98 -2.54
CA ASP A 422 -12.33 -36.56 -3.66
C ASP A 422 -13.69 -36.06 -3.17
N PHE A 423 -14.21 -36.66 -2.10
CA PHE A 423 -15.40 -36.17 -1.44
C PHE A 423 -15.17 -34.81 -0.74
N VAL A 424 -14.05 -34.61 -0.04
CA VAL A 424 -13.62 -33.31 0.50
C VAL A 424 -13.63 -32.25 -0.60
N VAL A 425 -12.99 -32.54 -1.74
CA VAL A 425 -12.93 -31.62 -2.88
C VAL A 425 -14.32 -31.37 -3.49
N LYS A 426 -15.17 -32.40 -3.62
CA LYS A 426 -16.54 -32.28 -4.15
C LYS A 426 -17.46 -31.49 -3.20
N TYR A 427 -17.34 -31.71 -1.89
CA TYR A 427 -18.06 -30.97 -0.85
C TYR A 427 -17.63 -29.50 -0.82
N VAL A 428 -16.34 -29.21 -0.70
CA VAL A 428 -15.83 -27.82 -0.66
C VAL A 428 -16.21 -27.07 -1.94
N LYS A 429 -16.10 -27.70 -3.12
CA LYS A 429 -16.56 -27.10 -4.38
C LYS A 429 -18.08 -26.89 -4.44
N GLN A 430 -18.89 -27.79 -3.87
CA GLN A 430 -20.34 -27.59 -3.83
C GLN A 430 -20.72 -26.49 -2.82
N TYR A 431 -20.09 -26.46 -1.64
CA TYR A 431 -20.33 -25.45 -0.61
C TYR A 431 -19.84 -24.05 -1.02
N ALA A 432 -18.67 -23.94 -1.67
CA ALA A 432 -18.15 -22.66 -2.20
C ALA A 432 -18.92 -22.13 -3.43
N ASN A 433 -19.87 -22.91 -3.97
CA ASN A 433 -20.84 -22.46 -4.96
C ASN A 433 -22.22 -22.15 -4.36
N LEU A 434 -22.56 -22.75 -3.20
CA LEU A 434 -23.80 -22.48 -2.46
C LEU A 434 -23.68 -21.25 -1.55
N SER A 435 -22.55 -21.05 -0.89
CA SER A 435 -22.27 -19.86 -0.09
C SER A 435 -21.99 -18.66 -1.01
N SER A 436 -22.85 -17.64 -0.93
CA SER A 436 -22.81 -16.43 -1.77
C SER A 436 -21.69 -15.44 -1.38
N MET A 437 -20.56 -15.97 -0.92
CA MET A 437 -19.41 -15.23 -0.41
C MET A 437 -18.35 -15.10 -1.50
N GLY A 438 -17.65 -13.96 -1.54
CA GLY A 438 -16.63 -13.64 -2.54
C GLY A 438 -15.30 -14.38 -2.34
N VAL A 439 -15.35 -15.71 -2.18
CA VAL A 439 -14.18 -16.53 -1.85
C VAL A 439 -13.16 -16.51 -3.00
N GLU A 440 -11.92 -16.13 -2.69
CA GLU A 440 -10.78 -16.19 -3.62
C GLU A 440 -10.43 -17.64 -3.95
N SER A 441 -9.97 -17.94 -5.18
CA SER A 441 -9.56 -19.31 -5.56
C SER A 441 -8.56 -19.87 -4.56
N LYS A 442 -7.59 -19.04 -4.16
CA LYS A 442 -6.58 -19.40 -3.18
C LYS A 442 -7.16 -19.79 -1.81
N PHE A 443 -8.19 -19.12 -1.31
CA PHE A 443 -8.83 -19.54 -0.04
C PHE A 443 -9.59 -20.87 -0.17
N VAL A 444 -10.10 -21.21 -1.36
CA VAL A 444 -10.65 -22.55 -1.63
C VAL A 444 -9.53 -23.61 -1.66
N GLU A 445 -8.37 -23.26 -2.21
CA GLU A 445 -7.16 -24.10 -2.21
C GLU A 445 -6.63 -24.28 -0.77
N ASP A 446 -6.48 -23.20 0.01
CA ASP A 446 -6.07 -23.19 1.42
C ASP A 446 -7.03 -24.05 2.29
N ILE A 447 -8.35 -24.00 2.05
CA ILE A 447 -9.34 -24.89 2.68
C ILE A 447 -9.06 -26.36 2.33
N ILE A 448 -8.89 -26.69 1.05
CA ILE A 448 -8.69 -28.07 0.61
C ILE A 448 -7.37 -28.64 1.18
N GLU A 449 -6.29 -27.86 1.15
CA GLU A 449 -4.99 -28.27 1.69
C GLU A 449 -5.04 -28.45 3.20
N THR A 450 -5.63 -27.51 3.95
CA THR A 450 -5.80 -27.64 5.41
C THR A 450 -6.69 -28.84 5.78
N GLY A 451 -7.73 -29.12 4.98
CA GLY A 451 -8.57 -30.30 5.16
C GLY A 451 -7.77 -31.61 5.00
N LYS A 452 -6.98 -31.72 3.93
CA LYS A 452 -6.06 -32.85 3.71
C LYS A 452 -5.02 -32.97 4.82
N GLU A 453 -4.48 -31.86 5.32
CA GLU A 453 -3.57 -31.88 6.47
C GLU A 453 -4.22 -32.49 7.71
N ILE A 454 -5.40 -32.01 8.12
CA ILE A 454 -6.13 -32.49 9.32
C ILE A 454 -6.39 -33.99 9.20
N ILE A 455 -6.90 -34.44 8.05
CA ILE A 455 -7.16 -35.86 7.74
C ILE A 455 -5.87 -36.67 7.84
N SER A 456 -4.78 -36.22 7.20
CA SER A 456 -3.50 -36.94 7.23
C SER A 456 -2.85 -36.93 8.62
N THR A 457 -3.06 -35.89 9.43
CA THR A 457 -2.57 -35.79 10.81
C THR A 457 -3.21 -36.86 11.68
N VAL A 458 -4.55 -36.92 11.69
CA VAL A 458 -5.32 -37.94 12.42
C VAL A 458 -5.01 -39.34 11.91
N THR A 459 -4.90 -39.54 10.59
CA THR A 459 -4.56 -40.84 10.00
C THR A 459 -3.18 -41.34 10.46
N LYS A 460 -2.17 -40.47 10.53
CA LYS A 460 -0.80 -40.81 10.99
C LYS A 460 -0.70 -40.99 12.51
N GLN A 461 -1.63 -40.43 13.29
CA GLN A 461 -1.72 -40.59 14.75
C GLN A 461 -2.57 -41.81 15.15
N GLY A 462 -3.45 -42.28 14.27
CA GLY A 462 -4.33 -43.43 14.50
C GLY A 462 -3.60 -44.79 14.50
N LYS A 463 -4.16 -45.76 15.24
CA LYS A 463 -3.61 -47.12 15.38
C LYS A 463 -4.04 -48.03 14.21
N HIS A 464 -3.99 -47.50 12.98
CA HIS A 464 -4.66 -48.09 11.82
C HIS A 464 -3.64 -48.41 10.72
N HIS A 465 -3.35 -49.69 10.51
CA HIS A 465 -2.32 -50.15 9.56
C HIS A 465 -2.74 -50.14 8.09
N LEU A 466 -3.96 -49.64 7.80
CA LEU A 466 -4.51 -49.46 6.46
C LEU A 466 -4.92 -47.98 6.31
N ASN A 467 -4.35 -47.28 5.34
CA ASN A 467 -4.61 -45.85 5.08
C ASN A 467 -6.09 -45.60 4.72
N ILE A 468 -6.54 -44.35 4.79
CA ILE A 468 -7.87 -44.00 4.26
C ILE A 468 -7.87 -44.27 2.74
N GLY A 469 -8.79 -45.12 2.29
CA GLY A 469 -8.83 -45.69 0.94
C GLY A 469 -8.38 -47.16 0.85
N ASP A 470 -7.50 -47.62 1.74
CA ASP A 470 -7.10 -49.04 1.78
C ASP A 470 -8.28 -49.91 2.23
N THR A 471 -8.63 -50.87 1.38
CA THR A 471 -9.81 -51.74 1.48
C THR A 471 -9.41 -53.16 1.86
N PHE A 472 -10.00 -53.70 2.92
CA PHE A 472 -9.82 -55.09 3.33
C PHE A 472 -10.58 -56.02 2.37
N LYS A 473 -9.84 -56.73 1.51
CA LYS A 473 -10.39 -57.73 0.57
C LYS A 473 -10.67 -59.04 1.31
N ALA A 474 -11.93 -59.22 1.70
CA ALA A 474 -12.43 -60.35 2.47
C ALA A 474 -12.81 -61.55 1.58
N ASN A 475 -11.96 -61.90 0.63
CA ASN A 475 -12.21 -63.06 -0.24
C ASN A 475 -11.77 -64.33 0.50
N LEU A 476 -12.74 -65.16 0.89
CA LEU A 476 -12.52 -66.38 1.66
C LEU A 476 -11.70 -67.40 0.87
N LYS A 477 -10.52 -67.76 1.38
CA LYS A 477 -9.63 -68.77 0.80
C LYS A 477 -9.89 -70.14 1.44
N SER A 478 -9.83 -70.20 2.77
CA SER A 478 -10.08 -71.42 3.54
C SER A 478 -10.66 -71.09 4.91
N ILE A 479 -11.44 -72.02 5.46
CA ILE A 479 -11.89 -71.98 6.85
C ILE A 479 -11.58 -73.31 7.55
N THR A 480 -10.81 -73.23 8.64
CA THR A 480 -10.46 -74.35 9.51
C THR A 480 -11.24 -74.22 10.81
N ILE A 481 -11.95 -75.29 11.20
CA ILE A 481 -12.82 -75.32 12.38
C ILE A 481 -12.44 -76.53 13.23
N GLN A 482 -12.11 -76.30 14.50
CA GLN A 482 -11.77 -77.31 15.49
C GLN A 482 -12.72 -77.20 16.69
N ASN A 483 -13.38 -78.30 17.08
CA ASN A 483 -14.18 -78.45 18.30
C ASN A 483 -15.19 -77.30 18.58
N PHE A 484 -15.83 -76.76 17.53
CA PHE A 484 -16.74 -75.61 17.58
C PHE A 484 -18.20 -76.03 17.31
N LEU A 485 -19.14 -75.58 18.15
CA LEU A 485 -20.56 -75.94 18.11
C LEU A 485 -20.78 -77.45 17.86
N GLY A 486 -21.45 -77.83 16.78
CA GLY A 486 -21.75 -79.23 16.42
C GLY A 486 -20.59 -80.00 15.78
N ILE A 487 -19.37 -79.45 15.68
CA ILE A 487 -18.19 -80.08 15.06
C ILE A 487 -17.27 -80.63 16.16
N GLN A 488 -16.75 -81.85 15.96
CA GLN A 488 -15.77 -82.50 16.84
C GLN A 488 -14.51 -82.83 16.04
N GLY A 489 -13.34 -82.72 16.66
CA GLY A 489 -12.06 -82.76 15.94
C GLY A 489 -11.90 -81.53 15.04
N CYS A 490 -11.01 -81.64 14.05
CA CYS A 490 -10.70 -80.58 13.09
C CYS A 490 -11.26 -80.89 11.69
N ILE A 491 -11.87 -79.89 11.06
CA ILE A 491 -12.21 -79.86 9.63
C ILE A 491 -11.56 -78.65 8.96
N THR A 492 -11.34 -78.71 7.66
CA THR A 492 -10.98 -77.54 6.84
C THR A 492 -11.75 -77.58 5.53
N LEU A 493 -12.37 -76.46 5.17
CA LEU A 493 -13.03 -76.25 3.88
C LEU A 493 -12.18 -75.29 3.04
N ASP A 494 -11.77 -75.76 1.86
CA ASP A 494 -11.14 -74.96 0.83
C ASP A 494 -12.24 -74.26 0.02
N ILE A 495 -12.36 -72.94 0.21
CA ILE A 495 -13.39 -72.11 -0.45
C ILE A 495 -12.86 -71.54 -1.76
N LYS A 496 -11.53 -71.36 -1.87
CA LYS A 496 -10.85 -70.86 -3.08
C LYS A 496 -11.08 -71.79 -4.27
N ASN A 497 -10.98 -73.10 -4.07
CA ASN A 497 -11.13 -74.10 -5.12
C ASN A 497 -12.59 -74.55 -5.35
N MET A 498 -13.57 -73.98 -4.65
CA MET A 498 -14.97 -74.11 -5.03
C MET A 498 -15.26 -73.29 -6.29
N GLU A 499 -16.12 -73.77 -7.19
CA GLU A 499 -16.61 -72.94 -8.29
C GLU A 499 -17.33 -71.67 -7.82
N ASN A 500 -17.43 -70.66 -8.68
CA ASN A 500 -18.22 -69.46 -8.40
C ASN A 500 -19.73 -69.71 -8.54
N GLY A 501 -20.52 -68.79 -7.96
CA GLY A 501 -21.97 -68.77 -7.99
C GLY A 501 -22.62 -69.19 -6.66
N VAL A 502 -23.83 -69.73 -6.76
CA VAL A 502 -24.68 -70.06 -5.60
C VAL A 502 -24.42 -71.48 -5.09
N TRP A 503 -24.34 -71.63 -3.77
CA TRP A 503 -23.99 -72.84 -3.04
C TRP A 503 -25.01 -73.13 -1.93
N PHE A 504 -25.80 -74.20 -2.08
CA PHE A 504 -26.83 -74.57 -1.12
C PHE A 504 -26.27 -75.37 0.06
N LEU A 505 -26.47 -74.90 1.29
CA LEU A 505 -26.14 -75.64 2.51
C LEU A 505 -27.31 -76.58 2.83
N GLU A 506 -27.15 -77.86 2.49
CA GLU A 506 -28.20 -78.89 2.62
C GLU A 506 -27.94 -79.83 3.78
N GLY A 507 -28.98 -80.37 4.40
CA GLY A 507 -28.85 -81.35 5.47
C GLY A 507 -30.07 -81.39 6.40
N ALA A 508 -30.17 -82.45 7.21
CA ALA A 508 -31.23 -82.62 8.20
C ALA A 508 -31.27 -81.48 9.23
N ASN A 509 -32.34 -81.38 10.02
CA ASN A 509 -32.39 -80.43 11.13
C ASN A 509 -31.39 -80.88 12.21
N GLY A 510 -30.64 -79.94 12.79
CA GLY A 510 -29.52 -80.24 13.70
C GLY A 510 -28.21 -80.69 13.02
N SER A 511 -28.17 -80.91 11.70
CA SER A 511 -26.97 -81.42 10.99
C SER A 511 -25.76 -80.47 10.90
N GLY A 512 -25.87 -79.26 11.44
CA GLY A 512 -24.80 -78.26 11.42
C GLY A 512 -24.84 -77.24 10.28
N LYS A 513 -25.92 -77.17 9.46
CA LYS A 513 -26.05 -76.18 8.35
C LYS A 513 -25.56 -74.77 8.73
N SER A 514 -26.20 -74.12 9.71
CA SER A 514 -25.85 -72.76 10.12
C SER A 514 -24.51 -72.66 10.87
N THR A 515 -23.95 -73.78 11.37
CA THR A 515 -22.66 -73.78 12.09
C THR A 515 -21.51 -73.24 11.25
N LEU A 516 -21.54 -73.42 9.92
CA LEU A 516 -20.54 -72.81 9.04
C LEU A 516 -20.64 -71.28 9.01
N LEU A 517 -21.87 -70.74 9.00
CA LEU A 517 -22.13 -69.29 9.01
C LEU A 517 -21.77 -68.67 10.37
N GLU A 518 -22.08 -69.38 11.46
CA GLU A 518 -21.70 -69.03 12.83
C GLU A 518 -20.19 -69.05 13.03
N ALA A 519 -19.45 -69.98 12.39
CA ALA A 519 -17.99 -70.04 12.48
C ALA A 519 -17.33 -68.80 11.85
N ILE A 520 -17.79 -68.38 10.66
CA ILE A 520 -17.33 -67.16 10.00
C ILE A 520 -17.57 -65.95 10.91
N THR A 521 -18.81 -65.81 11.38
CA THR A 521 -19.28 -64.69 12.19
C THR A 521 -18.54 -64.62 13.53
N TRP A 522 -18.44 -65.73 14.27
CA TRP A 522 -17.76 -65.77 15.56
C TRP A 522 -16.26 -65.52 15.45
N CYS A 523 -15.59 -66.07 14.43
CA CYS A 523 -14.17 -65.84 14.20
C CYS A 523 -13.86 -64.35 14.04
N MET A 524 -14.65 -63.63 13.24
CA MET A 524 -14.45 -62.20 12.98
C MET A 524 -14.96 -61.30 14.12
N PHE A 525 -16.05 -61.66 14.80
CA PHE A 525 -16.80 -60.72 15.66
C PHE A 525 -17.02 -61.14 17.13
N ASP A 526 -16.61 -62.34 17.57
CA ASP A 526 -16.94 -62.95 18.88
C ASP A 526 -18.45 -63.07 19.18
N ASN A 527 -19.30 -62.90 18.15
CA ASN A 527 -20.76 -62.90 18.24
C ASN A 527 -21.36 -64.02 17.39
N PHE A 528 -22.61 -64.39 17.71
CA PHE A 528 -23.40 -65.39 17.00
C PHE A 528 -24.61 -64.75 16.33
N LEU A 529 -25.01 -65.30 15.17
CA LEU A 529 -26.16 -64.84 14.40
C LEU A 529 -27.50 -65.12 15.11
N ARG A 530 -27.55 -66.13 15.98
CA ARG A 530 -28.74 -66.47 16.78
C ARG A 530 -28.70 -65.82 18.16
N SER A 531 -29.73 -65.03 18.47
CA SER A 531 -29.81 -64.18 19.67
C SER A 531 -29.91 -64.94 21.00
N ASP A 532 -30.27 -66.22 20.99
CA ASP A 532 -30.31 -67.07 22.19
C ASP A 532 -28.90 -67.52 22.63
N MET A 533 -27.92 -67.53 21.73
CA MET A 533 -26.52 -67.95 21.98
C MET A 533 -25.65 -66.89 22.69
N SER A 534 -26.24 -66.07 23.55
CA SER A 534 -25.59 -64.92 24.21
C SER A 534 -24.45 -65.25 25.19
N LYS A 535 -24.21 -66.52 25.53
CA LYS A 535 -23.05 -66.93 26.35
C LYS A 535 -21.90 -67.36 25.45
N VAL A 536 -20.80 -66.61 25.48
CA VAL A 536 -19.63 -66.85 24.61
C VAL A 536 -18.95 -68.23 24.81
N ASP A 537 -19.30 -68.96 25.86
CA ASP A 537 -18.86 -70.35 26.07
C ASP A 537 -19.63 -71.39 25.22
N TYR A 538 -20.78 -71.03 24.63
CA TYR A 538 -21.50 -71.88 23.68
C TYR A 538 -20.68 -72.21 22.42
N ALA A 539 -19.64 -71.43 22.11
CA ALA A 539 -18.71 -71.71 21.02
C ALA A 539 -18.08 -73.10 21.09
N VAL A 540 -17.82 -73.60 22.30
CA VAL A 540 -17.04 -74.82 22.54
C VAL A 540 -17.95 -76.05 22.47
N ASN A 541 -17.60 -77.03 21.63
CA ASN A 541 -18.36 -78.27 21.49
C ASN A 541 -18.58 -79.00 22.83
N ASP A 542 -19.83 -79.41 23.10
CA ASP A 542 -20.26 -80.02 24.36
C ASP A 542 -19.59 -81.36 24.71
N VAL A 543 -19.01 -82.07 23.73
CA VAL A 543 -18.31 -83.34 23.94
C VAL A 543 -16.82 -83.09 24.15
N ALA A 544 -16.19 -82.26 23.30
CA ALA A 544 -14.76 -81.95 23.38
C ALA A 544 -14.42 -81.05 24.59
N LYS A 545 -15.25 -80.05 24.90
CA LYS A 545 -15.17 -79.11 26.05
C LYS A 545 -13.91 -78.24 26.17
N LYS A 546 -12.93 -78.40 25.27
CA LYS A 546 -11.65 -77.68 25.17
C LYS A 546 -11.21 -77.60 23.70
N ASP A 547 -10.10 -76.91 23.45
CA ASP A 547 -9.42 -76.88 22.13
C ASP A 547 -10.34 -76.43 20.98
N CYS A 548 -11.21 -75.46 21.26
CA CYS A 548 -12.07 -74.83 20.26
C CYS A 548 -11.30 -73.73 19.52
N LEU A 549 -11.29 -73.78 18.19
CA LEU A 549 -10.64 -72.81 17.32
C LEU A 549 -11.39 -72.65 16.00
N VAL A 550 -11.52 -71.42 15.52
CA VAL A 550 -11.87 -71.13 14.12
C VAL A 550 -10.80 -70.22 13.53
N ARG A 551 -10.25 -70.62 12.38
CA ARG A 551 -9.36 -69.81 11.55
C ARG A 551 -9.98 -69.60 10.17
N ILE A 552 -9.94 -68.35 9.70
CA ILE A 552 -10.26 -67.98 8.32
C ILE A 552 -8.98 -67.47 7.67
N ASP A 553 -8.63 -68.00 6.51
CA ASP A 553 -7.63 -67.43 5.63
C ASP A 553 -8.31 -66.67 4.49
N PHE A 554 -7.75 -65.52 4.13
CA PHE A 554 -8.24 -64.69 3.03
C PHE A 554 -7.21 -64.64 1.88
N ASP A 555 -7.71 -64.49 0.66
CA ASP A 555 -6.87 -64.33 -0.54
C ASP A 555 -6.12 -62.98 -0.58
N SER A 556 -6.42 -62.05 0.32
CA SER A 556 -5.61 -60.86 0.60
C SER A 556 -4.30 -61.16 1.33
N GLY A 557 -4.07 -62.41 1.75
CA GLY A 557 -2.89 -62.83 2.53
C GLY A 557 -3.03 -62.59 4.04
N TYR A 558 -4.17 -62.04 4.50
CA TYR A 558 -4.52 -62.01 5.91
C TYR A 558 -5.12 -63.35 6.36
N SER A 559 -4.91 -63.71 7.63
CA SER A 559 -5.68 -64.76 8.31
C SER A 559 -6.11 -64.28 9.69
N ILE A 560 -7.32 -64.66 10.10
CA ILE A 560 -7.88 -64.38 11.43
C ILE A 560 -8.05 -65.71 12.15
N GLU A 561 -7.66 -65.78 13.41
CA GLU A 561 -7.80 -66.98 14.25
C GLU A 561 -8.38 -66.61 15.61
N ARG A 562 -9.49 -67.22 15.99
CA ARG A 562 -10.09 -67.09 17.33
C ARG A 562 -10.17 -68.45 18.00
N PHE A 563 -9.73 -68.53 19.25
CA PHE A 563 -9.71 -69.77 20.02
C PHE A 563 -10.22 -69.58 21.44
N ARG A 564 -10.79 -70.66 22.02
CA ARG A 564 -11.41 -70.66 23.36
C ARG A 564 -11.15 -71.98 24.08
N LYS A 565 -10.82 -71.90 25.38
CA LYS A 565 -10.41 -73.05 26.23
C LYS A 565 -9.32 -73.92 25.58
N TYR A 566 -8.41 -73.29 24.85
CA TYR A 566 -7.36 -73.95 24.09
C TYR A 566 -6.20 -74.38 24.98
N THR A 567 -5.66 -75.57 24.74
CA THR A 567 -4.59 -76.21 25.50
C THR A 567 -3.34 -76.40 24.65
N LYS A 568 -2.19 -76.63 25.29
CA LYS A 568 -0.93 -76.87 24.57
C LYS A 568 -0.99 -78.09 23.63
N THR A 569 -1.81 -79.08 23.95
CA THR A 569 -1.97 -80.30 23.16
C THR A 569 -2.93 -80.16 21.99
N GLY A 570 -3.87 -79.20 21.98
CA GLY A 570 -4.83 -79.01 20.89
C GLY A 570 -4.19 -78.76 19.53
N ALA A 571 -2.94 -78.25 19.51
CA ALA A 571 -2.20 -77.95 18.28
C ALA A 571 -1.80 -79.20 17.46
N SER A 572 -1.77 -80.41 18.04
CA SER A 572 -1.47 -81.63 17.28
C SER A 572 -2.66 -82.20 16.47
N GLU A 573 -3.85 -81.64 16.64
CA GLU A 573 -5.05 -81.96 15.85
C GLU A 573 -5.24 -81.00 14.65
N LEU A 574 -4.44 -79.93 14.56
CA LEU A 574 -4.49 -78.97 13.46
C LEU A 574 -3.64 -79.43 12.26
N PRO A 575 -3.97 -78.98 11.04
CA PRO A 575 -3.07 -79.11 9.89
C PRO A 575 -1.67 -78.58 10.20
N ASP A 576 -0.65 -79.30 9.73
CA ASP A 576 0.76 -79.08 10.06
C ASP A 576 1.25 -77.66 9.67
N ASN A 577 0.65 -77.10 8.61
CA ASN A 577 0.86 -75.73 8.12
C ASN A 577 0.09 -74.63 8.91
N ILE A 578 -0.76 -74.98 9.87
CA ILE A 578 -1.47 -74.05 10.77
C ILE A 578 -0.97 -74.20 12.21
N ALA A 579 -0.61 -75.43 12.61
CA ALA A 579 0.01 -75.73 13.89
C ALA A 579 1.30 -74.92 14.11
N LYS A 580 2.14 -74.79 13.07
CA LYS A 580 3.50 -74.23 13.13
C LYS A 580 3.61 -72.70 12.99
N LEU A 581 2.52 -71.99 12.65
CA LEU A 581 2.56 -70.55 12.35
C LEU A 581 2.47 -69.63 13.57
N SER A 582 1.96 -70.12 14.70
CA SER A 582 1.63 -69.28 15.86
C SER A 582 2.60 -69.48 17.04
N PRO A 583 2.79 -68.46 17.90
CA PRO A 583 3.20 -68.68 19.29
C PRO A 583 2.27 -69.69 19.99
N GLU A 584 2.68 -70.27 21.12
CA GLU A 584 1.81 -71.21 21.86
C GLU A 584 0.38 -70.65 22.06
N ARG A 585 -0.62 -71.47 21.71
CA ARG A 585 -2.03 -71.18 21.94
C ARG A 585 -2.41 -71.66 23.34
N LYS A 586 -3.02 -70.80 24.17
CA LYS A 586 -3.47 -71.16 25.51
C LYS A 586 -4.63 -70.27 25.95
N GLY A 587 -5.68 -70.87 26.53
CA GLY A 587 -6.82 -70.14 27.07
C GLY A 587 -7.78 -69.66 25.97
N THR A 588 -8.06 -68.37 25.93
CA THR A 588 -8.98 -67.75 24.96
C THR A 588 -8.29 -66.52 24.36
N GLY A 589 -8.33 -66.38 23.04
CA GLY A 589 -7.55 -65.37 22.33
C GLY A 589 -8.02 -65.12 20.90
N LEU A 590 -7.51 -64.02 20.34
CA LEU A 590 -7.73 -63.56 18.98
C LEU A 590 -6.37 -63.20 18.38
N ARG A 591 -6.07 -63.72 17.18
CA ARG A 591 -4.81 -63.52 16.47
C ARG A 591 -5.06 -63.14 15.02
N VAL A 592 -4.23 -62.25 14.52
CA VAL A 592 -4.17 -61.86 13.11
C VAL A 592 -2.81 -62.27 12.55
N PHE A 593 -2.80 -62.73 11.31
CA PHE A 593 -1.61 -63.01 10.53
C PHE A 593 -1.66 -62.25 9.22
N TYR A 594 -0.50 -61.88 8.68
CA TYR A 594 -0.35 -61.38 7.32
C TYR A 594 0.84 -62.05 6.64
N GLN A 595 0.60 -62.68 5.48
CA GLN A 595 1.57 -63.54 4.78
C GLN A 595 2.19 -64.58 5.74
N ASP A 596 1.31 -65.26 6.49
CA ASP A 596 1.62 -66.25 7.53
C ASP A 596 2.49 -65.75 8.72
N LYS A 597 2.85 -64.47 8.78
CA LYS A 597 3.50 -63.84 9.93
C LYS A 597 2.47 -63.37 10.95
N TYR A 598 2.69 -63.70 12.23
CA TYR A 598 1.86 -63.25 13.35
C TYR A 598 1.98 -61.74 13.60
N MET A 599 0.85 -61.05 13.64
CA MET A 599 0.74 -59.59 13.81
C MET A 599 0.37 -59.26 15.26
N SER A 600 1.39 -59.09 16.11
CA SER A 600 1.23 -58.94 17.57
C SER A 600 0.48 -57.68 18.00
N GLU A 601 0.41 -56.67 17.12
CA GLU A 601 -0.34 -55.44 17.36
C GLU A 601 -1.85 -55.66 17.51
N TYR A 602 -2.42 -56.79 17.07
CA TYR A 602 -3.86 -57.07 17.22
C TYR A 602 -4.21 -57.88 18.49
N GLU A 603 -3.24 -58.55 19.13
CA GLU A 603 -3.45 -59.24 20.42
C GLU A 603 -3.24 -58.25 21.58
N LYS A 604 -4.26 -57.44 21.88
CA LYS A 604 -4.26 -56.46 22.97
C LYS A 604 -4.47 -57.12 24.34
N GLY A 605 -4.21 -56.37 25.41
CA GLY A 605 -4.34 -56.82 26.81
C GLY A 605 -5.76 -57.19 27.28
N SER A 606 -6.80 -56.91 26.49
CA SER A 606 -8.14 -57.48 26.68
C SER A 606 -8.74 -57.91 25.33
N LEU A 607 -9.58 -58.95 25.35
CA LEU A 607 -10.29 -59.43 24.16
C LEU A 607 -11.16 -58.34 23.51
N LYS A 608 -11.69 -57.39 24.30
CA LYS A 608 -12.48 -56.27 23.78
C LYS A 608 -11.62 -55.28 22.99
N ASP A 609 -10.43 -54.96 23.48
CA ASP A 609 -9.51 -54.06 22.78
C ASP A 609 -8.92 -54.73 21.52
N SER A 610 -8.70 -56.05 21.56
CA SER A 610 -8.33 -56.85 20.39
C SER A 610 -9.46 -56.89 19.36
N GLN A 611 -10.72 -56.97 19.80
CA GLN A 611 -11.88 -56.94 18.91
C GLN A 611 -12.03 -55.59 18.20
N VAL A 612 -11.87 -54.47 18.92
CA VAL A 612 -11.86 -53.12 18.32
C VAL A 612 -10.69 -52.95 17.34
N ALA A 613 -9.51 -53.50 17.66
CA ALA A 613 -8.37 -53.48 16.74
C ALA A 613 -8.64 -54.31 15.46
N LEU A 614 -9.37 -55.42 15.56
CA LEU A 614 -9.75 -56.24 14.41
C LEU A 614 -10.86 -55.59 13.56
N GLU A 615 -11.94 -55.09 14.17
CA GLU A 615 -13.01 -54.40 13.43
C GLU A 615 -12.47 -53.17 12.68
N SER A 616 -11.47 -52.50 13.27
CA SER A 616 -10.73 -51.43 12.59
C SER A 616 -9.82 -51.90 11.44
N LEU A 617 -9.33 -53.15 11.44
CA LEU A 617 -8.60 -53.73 10.30
C LEU A 617 -9.57 -54.17 9.19
N LEU A 618 -10.72 -54.74 9.58
CA LEU A 618 -11.76 -55.16 8.66
C LEU A 618 -12.46 -53.97 8.00
N GLY A 619 -12.62 -52.85 8.71
CA GLY A 619 -13.39 -51.69 8.25
C GLY A 619 -14.90 -51.88 8.37
N ILE A 620 -15.35 -52.83 9.20
CA ILE A 620 -16.75 -53.19 9.43
C ILE A 620 -16.91 -53.77 10.85
N ASN A 621 -18.03 -53.49 11.52
CA ASN A 621 -18.36 -54.03 12.84
C ASN A 621 -19.38 -55.19 12.74
N TYR A 622 -19.67 -55.84 13.87
CA TYR A 622 -20.61 -56.98 13.90
C TYR A 622 -22.00 -56.63 13.35
N ASP A 623 -22.59 -55.54 13.85
CA ASP A 623 -23.94 -55.10 13.51
C ASP A 623 -24.09 -54.83 12.02
N MET A 624 -23.04 -54.30 11.38
CA MET A 624 -22.96 -54.13 9.93
C MET A 624 -22.93 -55.44 9.18
N PHE A 625 -21.99 -56.32 9.54
CA PHE A 625 -21.79 -57.60 8.87
C PHE A 625 -23.09 -58.43 8.91
N ALA A 626 -23.71 -58.52 10.08
CA ALA A 626 -24.95 -59.26 10.31
C ALA A 626 -26.22 -58.63 9.68
N LYS A 627 -26.15 -57.40 9.14
CA LYS A 627 -27.27 -56.71 8.47
C LYS A 627 -27.09 -56.53 6.97
N SER A 628 -25.87 -56.68 6.45
CA SER A 628 -25.54 -56.48 5.03
C SER A 628 -25.09 -57.78 4.34
N ILE A 629 -24.14 -58.49 4.93
CA ILE A 629 -23.51 -59.69 4.33
C ILE A 629 -24.22 -60.98 4.76
N VAL A 630 -24.98 -60.92 5.86
CA VAL A 630 -25.90 -61.98 6.29
C VAL A 630 -27.34 -61.49 6.16
N VAL A 631 -28.21 -62.35 5.60
CA VAL A 631 -29.64 -62.07 5.36
C VAL A 631 -30.46 -63.25 5.85
N GLY A 632 -31.37 -63.04 6.80
CA GLY A 632 -32.23 -64.09 7.35
C GLY A 632 -33.08 -63.62 8.53
N ASP A 633 -34.05 -64.43 8.99
CA ASP A 633 -35.03 -63.97 10.00
C ASP A 633 -34.42 -63.76 11.41
N ASN A 634 -33.25 -64.34 11.68
CA ASN A 634 -32.47 -64.06 12.90
C ASN A 634 -31.58 -62.80 12.78
N SER A 635 -31.44 -62.20 11.59
CA SER A 635 -30.66 -60.97 11.42
C SER A 635 -31.36 -59.78 12.09
N VAL A 636 -30.58 -58.82 12.59
CA VAL A 636 -31.09 -57.68 13.36
C VAL A 636 -31.78 -56.69 12.42
N ASN A 637 -33.06 -56.94 12.15
CA ASN A 637 -33.92 -56.20 11.23
C ASN A 637 -33.67 -54.67 11.28
N PHE A 638 -33.19 -54.13 10.16
CA PHE A 638 -32.91 -52.69 10.01
C PHE A 638 -34.15 -51.84 10.33
N LEU A 639 -35.33 -52.29 9.89
CA LEU A 639 -36.60 -51.58 10.09
C LEU A 639 -37.11 -51.57 11.53
N THR A 640 -36.78 -52.58 12.34
CA THR A 640 -37.17 -52.63 13.76
C THR A 640 -36.10 -52.05 14.69
N SER A 641 -34.92 -51.71 14.16
CA SER A 641 -33.93 -50.89 14.86
C SER A 641 -34.46 -49.47 15.04
N ASP A 642 -34.20 -48.85 16.19
CA ASP A 642 -34.57 -47.43 16.40
C ASP A 642 -33.81 -46.51 15.43
N SER A 643 -34.38 -45.32 15.16
CA SER A 643 -33.83 -44.39 14.16
C SER A 643 -32.43 -43.90 14.51
N LYS A 644 -32.08 -43.83 15.80
CA LYS A 644 -30.74 -43.50 16.25
C LYS A 644 -29.76 -44.60 15.84
N LYS A 645 -30.06 -45.88 16.11
CA LYS A 645 -29.24 -47.01 15.65
C LYS A 645 -29.19 -47.13 14.12
N ARG A 646 -30.27 -46.85 13.39
CA ARG A 646 -30.24 -46.81 11.91
C ARG A 646 -29.29 -45.73 11.40
N ARG A 647 -29.29 -44.54 12.03
CA ARG A 647 -28.39 -43.44 11.66
C ARG A 647 -26.95 -43.72 12.06
N GLU A 648 -26.70 -44.24 13.26
CA GLU A 648 -25.37 -44.67 13.71
C GLU A 648 -24.80 -45.74 12.77
N LEU A 649 -25.64 -46.67 12.28
CA LEU A 649 -25.28 -47.60 11.23
C LEU A 649 -24.85 -46.87 9.95
N ILE A 650 -25.70 -46.07 9.29
CA ILE A 650 -25.29 -45.39 8.04
C ILE A 650 -24.09 -44.43 8.26
N GLU A 651 -23.92 -43.84 9.45
CA GLU A 651 -22.73 -43.08 9.82
C GLU A 651 -21.46 -43.95 9.90
N ASP A 652 -21.52 -45.15 10.47
CA ASP A 652 -20.41 -46.12 10.50
C ASP A 652 -20.06 -46.67 9.09
N LEU A 653 -21.08 -46.92 8.25
CA LEU A 653 -20.91 -47.43 6.87
C LEU A 653 -20.02 -46.52 6.03
N LEU A 654 -20.18 -45.21 6.27
CA LEU A 654 -19.50 -44.11 5.59
C LEU A 654 -18.20 -43.68 6.32
N GLY A 655 -17.81 -44.38 7.39
CA GLY A 655 -16.61 -44.06 8.17
C GLY A 655 -16.68 -42.75 8.96
N LEU A 656 -17.88 -42.18 9.18
CA LEU A 656 -18.06 -40.85 9.76
C LEU A 656 -17.71 -40.78 11.26
N TYR A 657 -17.39 -41.90 11.91
CA TYR A 657 -16.84 -41.89 13.27
C TYR A 657 -15.53 -41.07 13.35
N LEU A 658 -14.71 -41.07 12.29
CA LEU A 658 -13.45 -40.32 12.20
C LEU A 658 -13.63 -38.78 12.25
N PHE A 659 -14.84 -38.27 12.01
CA PHE A 659 -15.10 -36.82 12.03
C PHE A 659 -14.94 -36.23 13.43
N ASP A 660 -15.13 -37.02 14.49
CA ASP A 660 -14.91 -36.56 15.86
C ASP A 660 -13.42 -36.28 16.12
N ASP A 661 -12.54 -37.12 15.57
CA ASP A 661 -11.09 -36.94 15.66
C ASP A 661 -10.60 -35.77 14.78
N TYR A 662 -11.16 -35.61 13.58
CA TYR A 662 -10.90 -34.43 12.74
C TYR A 662 -11.34 -33.14 13.43
N LEU A 663 -12.52 -33.13 14.07
CA LEU A 663 -13.06 -32.01 14.83
C LEU A 663 -12.19 -31.68 16.05
N ALA A 664 -11.70 -32.69 16.77
CA ALA A 664 -10.78 -32.51 17.89
C ALA A 664 -9.45 -31.88 17.44
N SER A 665 -8.81 -32.43 16.39
CA SER A 665 -7.56 -31.88 15.82
C SER A 665 -7.73 -30.46 15.29
N THR A 666 -8.87 -30.17 14.64
CA THR A 666 -9.22 -28.82 14.17
C THR A 666 -9.34 -27.82 15.33
N ARG A 667 -10.03 -28.20 16.41
CA ARG A 667 -10.20 -27.36 17.62
C ARG A 667 -8.86 -27.10 18.33
N GLU A 668 -7.96 -28.08 18.38
CA GLU A 668 -6.63 -27.91 18.96
C GLU A 668 -5.79 -26.89 18.15
N ARG A 669 -5.69 -27.08 16.82
CA ARG A 669 -5.03 -26.12 15.92
C ARG A 669 -5.63 -24.71 16.07
N LYS A 670 -6.97 -24.59 16.04
CA LYS A 670 -7.68 -23.31 16.13
C LYS A 670 -7.41 -22.59 17.45
N LYS A 671 -7.32 -23.31 18.58
CA LYS A 671 -7.00 -22.72 19.88
C LYS A 671 -5.60 -22.11 19.91
N ALA A 672 -4.59 -22.85 19.45
CA ALA A 672 -3.20 -22.36 19.39
C ALA A 672 -3.07 -21.11 18.51
N LEU A 673 -3.86 -21.04 17.43
CA LEU A 673 -3.90 -19.89 16.54
C LEU A 673 -4.57 -18.66 17.17
N VAL A 674 -5.67 -18.82 17.93
CA VAL A 674 -6.31 -17.71 18.68
C VAL A 674 -5.33 -17.06 19.65
N GLU A 675 -4.52 -17.85 20.36
CA GLU A 675 -3.48 -17.33 21.25
C GLU A 675 -2.38 -16.56 20.50
N SER A 676 -2.18 -16.84 19.20
CA SER A 676 -1.22 -16.13 18.33
C SER A 676 -1.81 -14.83 17.76
N VAL A 677 -3.06 -14.86 17.28
CA VAL A 677 -3.81 -13.65 16.85
C VAL A 677 -3.86 -12.62 17.96
N PHE A 678 -4.17 -13.05 19.19
CA PHE A 678 -4.27 -12.14 20.34
C PHE A 678 -2.93 -11.45 20.64
N LYS A 679 -1.81 -12.18 20.59
CA LYS A 679 -0.46 -11.62 20.80
C LYS A 679 -0.08 -10.63 19.69
N ALA A 680 -0.37 -10.95 18.43
CA ALA A 680 -0.10 -10.08 17.29
C ALA A 680 -0.85 -8.74 17.39
N LYS A 681 -2.16 -8.78 17.65
CA LYS A 681 -2.97 -7.56 17.80
C LYS A 681 -2.59 -6.70 19.00
N THR A 682 -2.25 -7.34 20.12
CA THR A 682 -1.76 -6.61 21.32
C THR A 682 -0.44 -5.87 21.02
N LEU A 683 0.44 -6.47 20.21
CA LEU A 683 1.69 -5.81 19.77
C LEU A 683 1.40 -4.65 18.81
N GLU A 684 0.51 -4.86 17.83
CA GLU A 684 0.09 -3.86 16.85
C GLU A 684 -0.49 -2.60 17.52
N GLU A 685 -1.36 -2.77 18.52
CA GLU A 685 -1.92 -1.69 19.32
C GLU A 685 -0.86 -0.93 20.15
N GLN A 686 0.09 -1.64 20.78
CA GLN A 686 1.21 -1.01 21.50
C GLN A 686 2.10 -0.18 20.57
N MET A 687 2.30 -0.64 19.34
CA MET A 687 3.10 0.05 18.33
C MET A 687 2.38 1.26 17.76
N LEU A 688 1.06 1.20 17.52
CA LEU A 688 0.24 2.36 17.14
C LEU A 688 0.31 3.48 18.18
N ASN A 689 0.12 3.15 19.46
CA ASN A 689 0.24 4.11 20.56
C ASN A 689 1.64 4.75 20.64
N SER A 690 2.69 3.97 20.37
CA SER A 690 4.08 4.47 20.34
C SER A 690 4.35 5.38 19.13
N ILE A 691 3.79 5.05 17.96
CA ILE A 691 3.86 5.84 16.73
C ILE A 691 3.19 7.20 16.93
N GLN A 692 1.96 7.24 17.46
CA GLN A 692 1.24 8.49 17.73
C GLN A 692 2.03 9.38 18.70
N LEU A 693 2.54 8.81 19.80
CA LEU A 693 3.32 9.57 20.78
C LEU A 693 4.60 10.18 20.17
N LEU A 694 5.26 9.48 19.24
CA LEU A 694 6.41 10.03 18.52
C LEU A 694 6.00 11.13 17.54
N GLU A 695 4.90 10.97 16.81
CA GLU A 695 4.37 11.98 15.87
C GLU A 695 3.99 13.29 16.60
N GLU A 696 3.29 13.21 17.73
CA GLU A 696 2.97 14.38 18.58
C GLU A 696 4.22 15.08 19.13
N ASN A 697 5.26 14.33 19.49
CA ASN A 697 6.52 14.87 19.97
C ASN A 697 7.33 15.55 18.84
N ILE A 698 7.34 14.96 17.65
CA ILE A 698 7.98 15.53 16.46
C ILE A 698 7.27 16.83 16.05
N GLU A 699 5.94 16.86 16.03
CA GLU A 699 5.16 18.06 15.68
C GLU A 699 5.39 19.19 16.70
N ARG A 700 5.48 18.87 18.00
CA ARG A 700 5.85 19.83 19.04
C ARG A 700 7.25 20.40 18.83
N ASN A 701 8.21 19.55 18.51
CA ASN A 701 9.60 19.95 18.28
C ASN A 701 9.74 20.81 17.01
N GLU A 702 8.99 20.56 15.93
CA GLU A 702 9.01 21.43 14.74
C GLU A 702 8.34 22.79 14.99
N LYS A 703 7.28 22.85 15.82
CA LYS A 703 6.68 24.12 16.28
C LYS A 703 7.65 24.94 17.13
N GLU A 704 8.37 24.31 18.06
CA GLU A 704 9.39 25.01 18.86
C GLU A 704 10.60 25.42 17.99
N LYS A 705 11.01 24.58 17.04
CA LYS A 705 12.06 24.89 16.07
C LYS A 705 11.75 26.17 15.28
N ALA A 706 10.57 26.27 14.68
CA ALA A 706 10.17 27.46 13.91
C ALA A 706 10.16 28.74 14.76
N SER A 707 9.74 28.63 16.03
CA SER A 707 9.78 29.75 17.00
C SER A 707 11.22 30.21 17.31
N ILE A 708 12.16 29.26 17.42
CA ILE A 708 13.59 29.57 17.62
C ILE A 708 14.21 30.18 16.35
N GLU A 709 13.81 29.73 15.15
CA GLU A 709 14.30 30.27 13.87
C GLU A 709 13.86 31.73 13.66
N ASP A 710 12.60 32.07 13.92
CA ASP A 710 12.11 33.46 13.93
C ASP A 710 12.84 34.33 14.98
N LEU A 711 13.06 33.81 16.19
CA LEU A 711 13.81 34.52 17.22
C LEU A 711 15.27 34.78 16.80
N ILE A 712 15.92 33.81 16.14
CA ILE A 712 17.28 33.98 15.58
C ILE A 712 17.29 35.03 14.48
N GLN A 713 16.27 35.06 13.60
CA GLN A 713 16.17 36.11 12.59
C GLN A 713 16.08 37.49 13.25
N ARG A 714 15.12 37.69 14.17
CA ARG A 714 14.91 38.98 14.86
C ARG A 714 16.16 39.45 15.60
N LEU A 715 16.84 38.57 16.33
CA LEU A 715 18.11 38.88 17.00
C LEU A 715 19.25 39.20 16.00
N SER A 716 19.30 38.56 14.83
CA SER A 716 20.32 38.83 13.82
C SER A 716 20.15 40.20 13.15
N GLU A 717 18.91 40.62 12.92
CA GLU A 717 18.60 41.97 12.44
C GLU A 717 18.92 43.04 13.49
N GLU A 718 18.76 42.74 14.78
CA GLU A 718 19.12 43.66 15.86
C GLU A 718 20.64 43.78 16.02
N TYR A 719 21.37 42.66 15.94
CA TYR A 719 22.83 42.63 15.94
C TYR A 719 23.42 43.48 14.81
N LEU A 720 22.89 43.37 13.59
CA LEU A 720 23.30 44.22 12.46
C LEU A 720 23.13 45.72 12.75
N LYS A 721 22.02 46.12 13.39
CA LYS A 721 21.73 47.52 13.78
C LYS A 721 22.64 48.03 14.91
N VAL A 722 23.17 47.15 15.76
CA VAL A 722 24.14 47.51 16.81
C VAL A 722 25.57 47.55 16.26
N VAL A 723 25.94 46.64 15.36
CA VAL A 723 27.26 46.62 14.71
C VAL A 723 27.49 47.90 13.90
N SER A 724 26.55 48.31 13.04
CA SER A 724 26.70 49.52 12.21
C SER A 724 26.93 50.77 13.06
N ARG A 725 26.09 50.98 14.10
CA ARG A 725 26.20 52.09 15.05
C ARG A 725 27.49 52.04 15.88
N SER A 726 28.00 50.85 16.19
CA SER A 726 29.30 50.69 16.87
C SER A 726 30.43 51.18 15.97
N GLU A 727 30.41 50.86 14.67
CA GLU A 727 31.40 51.38 13.72
C GLU A 727 31.30 52.88 13.49
N GLU A 728 30.08 53.44 13.42
CA GLU A 728 29.84 54.89 13.34
C GLU A 728 30.47 55.61 14.55
N SER A 729 30.27 55.08 15.76
CA SER A 729 30.84 55.62 16.99
C SER A 729 32.38 55.56 16.98
N SER A 730 32.98 54.42 16.63
CA SER A 730 34.44 54.29 16.52
C SER A 730 35.05 55.17 15.42
N LYS A 731 34.34 55.44 14.32
CA LYS A 731 34.76 56.38 13.26
C LYS A 731 34.72 57.83 13.79
N ALA A 732 33.63 58.24 14.44
CA ALA A 732 33.50 59.57 15.04
C ALA A 732 34.58 59.83 16.11
N LYS A 733 34.89 58.82 16.93
CA LYS A 733 35.93 58.89 17.96
C LYS A 733 37.31 59.18 17.38
N ARG A 734 37.75 58.43 16.36
CA ARG A 734 39.05 58.63 15.70
C ARG A 734 39.22 60.04 15.15
N ASN A 735 38.16 60.60 14.55
CA ASN A 735 38.17 61.96 14.03
C ASN A 735 38.34 63.00 15.16
N LEU A 736 37.66 62.81 16.30
CA LEU A 736 37.80 63.67 17.49
C LEU A 736 39.18 63.52 18.14
N GLU A 737 39.76 62.32 18.20
CA GLU A 737 41.12 62.07 18.69
C GLU A 737 42.18 62.80 17.83
N GLU A 738 41.99 62.86 16.50
CA GLU A 738 42.88 63.60 15.61
C GLU A 738 42.75 65.13 15.79
N GLN A 739 41.52 65.65 15.90
CA GLN A 739 41.26 67.06 16.18
C GLN A 739 41.86 67.49 17.53
N TRP A 740 41.67 66.69 18.59
CA TRP A 740 42.19 66.96 19.92
C TRP A 740 43.73 67.04 19.94
N ARG A 741 44.42 66.14 19.24
CA ARG A 741 45.89 66.18 19.09
C ARG A 741 46.39 67.47 18.43
N LYS A 742 45.72 67.91 17.36
CA LYS A 742 46.06 69.16 16.64
C LYS A 742 45.85 70.39 17.54
N ALA A 743 44.74 70.44 18.27
CA ALA A 743 44.43 71.52 19.20
C ALA A 743 45.41 71.57 20.40
N GLN A 744 45.80 70.42 20.97
CA GLN A 744 46.86 70.36 22.00
C GLN A 744 48.19 70.90 21.48
N GLN A 745 48.58 70.54 20.25
CA GLN A 745 49.83 71.01 19.65
C GLN A 745 49.81 72.53 19.43
N PHE A 746 48.67 73.11 19.04
CA PHE A 746 48.48 74.56 18.93
C PHE A 746 48.71 75.29 20.27
N GLU A 747 48.13 74.80 21.36
CA GLU A 747 48.23 75.46 22.67
C GLU A 747 49.67 75.44 23.22
N ILE A 748 50.42 74.36 22.98
CA ILE A 748 51.86 74.28 23.34
C ILE A 748 52.69 75.30 22.54
N VAL A 749 52.46 75.41 21.22
CA VAL A 749 53.13 76.38 20.34
C VAL A 749 52.83 77.82 20.79
N LYS A 750 51.57 78.10 21.14
CA LYS A 750 51.09 79.39 21.68
C LYS A 750 51.76 79.76 23.01
N GLN A 751 51.89 78.83 23.95
CA GLN A 751 52.60 79.06 25.22
C GLN A 751 54.11 79.34 25.01
N ASN A 752 54.76 78.58 24.13
CA ASN A 752 56.16 78.81 23.77
C ASN A 752 56.38 80.18 23.13
N LYS A 753 55.49 80.61 22.22
CA LYS A 753 55.53 81.95 21.62
C LYS A 753 55.46 83.05 22.67
N ALA A 754 54.55 82.94 23.64
CA ALA A 754 54.38 83.91 24.71
C ALA A 754 55.65 84.03 25.58
N SER A 755 56.24 82.89 25.97
CA SER A 755 57.47 82.85 26.77
C SER A 755 58.66 83.54 26.08
N LEU A 756 58.89 83.22 24.80
CA LEU A 756 59.99 83.82 24.03
C LEU A 756 59.75 85.31 23.72
N THR A 757 58.49 85.74 23.57
CA THR A 757 58.15 87.17 23.40
C THR A 757 58.51 87.97 24.65
N VAL A 758 58.25 87.45 25.85
CA VAL A 758 58.67 88.09 27.12
C VAL A 758 60.20 88.15 27.22
N LYS A 759 60.90 87.07 26.82
CA LYS A 759 62.38 87.02 26.81
C LYS A 759 62.98 88.05 25.85
N ARG A 760 62.43 88.17 24.63
CA ARG A 760 62.81 89.19 23.63
C ARG A 760 62.75 90.60 24.23
N ASN A 761 61.59 90.99 24.73
CA ASN A 761 61.36 92.35 25.25
C ASN A 761 62.32 92.72 26.39
N SER A 762 62.66 91.75 27.26
CA SER A 762 63.62 91.93 28.35
C SER A 762 65.06 92.13 27.86
N LEU A 763 65.49 91.38 26.84
CA LEU A 763 66.81 91.55 26.23
C LEU A 763 66.91 92.89 25.48
N GLU A 764 65.88 93.24 24.71
CA GLU A 764 65.80 94.49 23.94
C GLU A 764 65.87 95.73 24.86
N GLN A 765 65.18 95.70 26.01
CA GLN A 765 65.29 96.76 27.03
C GLN A 765 66.72 96.87 27.61
N ARG A 766 67.42 95.75 27.85
CA ARG A 766 68.79 95.75 28.38
C ARG A 766 69.80 96.29 27.37
N VAL A 767 69.69 95.92 26.09
CA VAL A 767 70.52 96.47 25.00
C VAL A 767 70.37 98.00 24.94
N ASN A 768 69.14 98.50 24.92
CA ASN A 768 68.85 99.94 24.85
C ASN A 768 69.41 100.72 26.07
N ASN A 769 69.29 100.16 27.28
CA ASN A 769 69.88 100.75 28.49
C ASN A 769 71.41 100.86 28.41
N ASN A 770 72.10 99.82 27.91
CA ASN A 770 73.55 99.85 27.79
C ASN A 770 74.02 100.84 26.70
N ILE A 771 73.31 100.94 25.56
CA ILE A 771 73.57 101.95 24.51
C ILE A 771 73.47 103.38 25.07
N ALA A 772 72.47 103.66 25.90
CA ALA A 772 72.34 104.96 26.58
C ALA A 772 73.51 105.21 27.55
N ASN A 773 73.96 104.20 28.29
CA ASN A 773 75.09 104.32 29.22
C ASN A 773 76.44 104.51 28.50
N ILE A 774 76.66 103.84 27.37
CA ILE A 774 77.82 104.05 26.48
C ILE A 774 77.84 105.50 25.95
N SER A 775 76.67 106.01 25.55
CA SER A 775 76.53 107.39 25.08
C SER A 775 76.90 108.41 26.17
N ARG A 776 76.48 108.16 27.42
CA ARG A 776 76.86 108.97 28.58
C ARG A 776 78.35 108.90 28.90
N LEU A 777 78.94 107.70 28.96
CA LEU A 777 80.36 107.53 29.27
C LEU A 777 81.28 108.19 28.22
N ASN A 778 80.90 108.17 26.94
CA ASN A 778 81.59 108.95 25.90
C ASN A 778 81.55 110.45 26.19
N SER A 779 80.39 111.00 26.58
CA SER A 779 80.28 112.43 26.94
C SER A 779 81.06 112.81 28.21
N GLU A 780 81.22 111.89 29.16
CA GLU A 780 82.08 112.09 30.34
C GLU A 780 83.56 112.12 29.96
N ALA A 781 84.01 111.33 28.98
CA ALA A 781 85.39 111.33 28.50
C ALA A 781 85.78 112.64 27.79
N THR A 782 84.85 113.26 27.04
CA THR A 782 85.10 114.55 26.36
C THR A 782 85.34 115.74 27.31
N ASN A 783 84.92 115.64 28.58
CA ASN A 783 85.08 116.74 29.55
C ASN A 783 86.50 116.89 30.12
N PHE A 784 87.41 115.95 29.86
CA PHE A 784 88.81 115.99 30.34
C PHE A 784 89.82 116.49 29.29
N HIS A 785 89.34 117.08 28.19
CA HIS A 785 90.21 117.58 27.12
C HIS A 785 90.97 118.85 27.53
N ILE A 786 92.25 118.94 27.15
CA ILE A 786 93.09 120.12 27.38
C ILE A 786 93.63 120.63 26.05
N ASN A 787 93.29 121.87 25.72
CA ASN A 787 93.79 122.60 24.55
C ASN A 787 93.65 121.83 23.20
N GLY A 788 92.51 121.17 23.01
CA GLY A 788 92.17 120.41 21.80
C GLY A 788 92.74 118.98 21.73
N LYS A 789 93.50 118.54 22.74
CA LYS A 789 94.12 117.22 22.80
C LYS A 789 93.22 116.22 23.53
N THR A 790 93.15 114.99 23.02
CA THR A 790 92.16 113.99 23.45
C THR A 790 92.80 112.69 23.96
N GLN A 791 94.04 112.41 23.53
CA GLN A 791 94.80 111.25 23.99
C GLN A 791 95.71 111.62 25.17
N ILE A 792 95.89 110.67 26.09
CA ILE A 792 96.71 110.84 27.31
C ILE A 792 98.14 111.28 26.94
N SER A 793 98.75 110.65 25.94
CA SER A 793 100.08 110.95 25.40
C SER A 793 100.24 112.40 24.90
N GLU A 794 99.21 112.95 24.23
CA GLU A 794 99.21 114.32 23.72
C GLU A 794 99.19 115.34 24.86
N ILE A 795 98.35 115.08 25.87
CA ILE A 795 98.17 115.91 27.06
C ILE A 795 99.45 115.88 27.90
N GLU A 796 100.11 114.72 28.02
CA GLU A 796 101.38 114.61 28.74
C GLU A 796 102.50 115.48 28.14
N ALA A 797 102.62 115.48 26.82
CA ALA A 797 103.62 116.28 26.11
C ALA A 797 103.41 117.79 26.32
N TYR A 798 102.15 118.24 26.36
CA TYR A 798 101.81 119.67 26.54
C TYR A 798 102.31 120.24 27.87
N PHE A 799 102.13 119.51 28.97
CA PHE A 799 102.59 119.97 30.28
C PHE A 799 104.12 119.97 30.40
N ASN A 800 104.80 118.96 29.87
CA ASN A 800 106.27 118.88 29.92
C ASN A 800 106.93 120.10 29.24
N GLU A 801 106.44 120.49 28.05
CA GLU A 801 106.97 121.63 27.29
C GLU A 801 106.89 122.95 28.08
N LYS A 802 105.76 123.20 28.75
CA LYS A 802 105.53 124.37 29.60
C LYS A 802 106.48 124.42 30.81
N ILE A 803 106.71 123.26 31.43
CA ILE A 803 107.54 123.09 32.62
C ILE A 803 109.01 123.47 32.33
N ASP A 804 109.58 123.00 31.22
CA ASP A 804 110.99 123.27 30.88
C ASP A 804 111.24 124.71 30.40
N GLN A 805 110.22 125.40 29.86
CA GLN A 805 110.31 126.83 29.54
C GLN A 805 110.48 127.71 30.79
N ILE A 806 109.93 127.31 31.94
CA ILE A 806 110.06 128.04 33.21
C ILE A 806 111.43 127.79 33.85
N ARG A 807 111.87 126.52 33.92
CA ARG A 807 113.17 126.11 34.47
C ARG A 807 114.36 126.85 33.84
N ASN A 808 114.33 127.03 32.51
CA ASN A 808 115.39 127.75 31.78
C ASN A 808 115.47 129.24 32.14
N LYS A 809 114.34 129.91 32.43
CA LYS A 809 114.33 131.32 32.85
C LYS A 809 114.96 131.51 34.22
N MET A 810 114.64 130.63 35.18
CA MET A 810 115.20 130.70 36.54
C MET A 810 116.73 130.67 36.53
N LYS A 811 117.33 129.82 35.70
CA LYS A 811 118.79 129.64 35.63
C LYS A 811 119.54 130.96 35.35
N HIS A 812 119.16 131.71 34.33
CA HIS A 812 119.84 132.96 33.95
C HIS A 812 119.72 134.08 34.99
N VAL A 813 118.59 134.14 35.72
CA VAL A 813 118.42 135.11 36.80
C VAL A 813 119.40 134.82 37.95
N SER A 814 119.62 133.54 38.28
CA SER A 814 120.57 133.11 39.31
C SER A 814 122.03 133.50 38.98
N GLU A 815 122.46 133.24 37.74
CA GLU A 815 123.81 133.56 37.24
C GLU A 815 124.13 135.06 37.39
N SER A 816 123.15 135.93 37.12
CA SER A 816 123.30 137.39 37.23
C SER A 816 123.48 137.88 38.67
N ILE A 817 122.76 137.28 39.64
CA ILE A 817 122.79 137.70 41.05
C ILE A 817 124.18 137.50 41.66
N MET A 818 124.90 136.43 41.27
CA MET A 818 126.23 136.15 41.80
C MET A 818 127.28 137.19 41.38
N SER A 819 127.18 137.73 40.15
CA SER A 819 128.17 138.67 39.62
C SER A 819 128.18 140.01 40.36
N ASN A 820 127.02 140.67 40.51
CA ASN A 820 126.94 142.01 41.10
C ASN A 820 127.42 142.05 42.57
N ASN A 821 127.22 140.97 43.33
CA ASN A 821 127.70 140.84 44.72
C ASN A 821 129.23 141.00 44.85
N PHE A 822 129.99 140.61 43.83
CA PHE A 822 131.46 140.62 43.87
C PHE A 822 132.02 142.04 43.70
N GLU A 823 131.53 142.79 42.70
CA GLU A 823 132.04 144.14 42.40
C GLU A 823 131.71 145.17 43.48
N ILE A 824 130.50 145.11 44.06
CA ILE A 824 130.04 146.01 45.14
C ILE A 824 131.01 145.97 46.34
N ARG A 825 131.60 144.80 46.61
CA ARG A 825 132.54 144.60 47.72
C ARG A 825 133.89 145.26 47.43
N HIS A 826 134.44 145.05 46.24
CA HIS A 826 135.79 145.50 45.87
C HIS A 826 135.90 147.03 45.76
N ALA A 827 134.83 147.72 45.33
CA ALA A 827 134.82 149.17 45.22
C ALA A 827 134.90 149.89 46.58
N LYS A 828 134.28 149.34 47.63
CA LYS A 828 134.23 149.96 48.97
C LYS A 828 135.59 150.01 49.67
N GLU A 829 136.41 148.97 49.54
CA GLU A 829 137.73 148.89 50.21
C GLU A 829 138.76 149.91 49.66
N LYS A 830 138.56 150.44 48.44
CA LYS A 830 139.41 151.51 47.89
C LYS A 830 139.15 152.86 48.54
N LEU A 831 137.88 153.15 48.85
CA LEU A 831 137.41 154.46 49.31
C LEU A 831 138.01 154.83 50.68
N GLU A 832 138.02 153.88 51.62
CA GLU A 832 138.49 154.09 53.01
C GLU A 832 139.99 154.42 53.13
N LYS A 833 140.80 154.07 52.11
CA LYS A 833 142.26 154.30 52.13
C LYS A 833 142.63 155.75 51.78
N LEU A 834 141.82 156.45 50.99
CA LEU A 834 142.10 157.81 50.55
C LEU A 834 141.89 158.85 51.66
N GLU A 835 140.95 158.61 52.58
CA GLU A 835 140.53 159.62 53.57
C GLU A 835 141.57 159.90 54.69
N LYS A 836 142.57 159.03 54.89
CA LYS A 836 143.49 159.10 56.05
C LYS A 836 144.72 160.00 55.85
N LEU A 837 144.95 160.57 54.66
CA LEU A 837 146.17 161.33 54.34
C LEU A 837 146.07 162.85 54.57
N ALA A 838 144.87 163.40 54.78
CA ALA A 838 144.58 164.83 54.58
C ALA A 838 144.85 165.78 55.78
N VAL A 839 145.70 165.41 56.75
CA VAL A 839 145.72 166.08 58.09
C VAL A 839 147.08 166.67 58.51
N LEU A 840 148.19 166.34 57.84
CA LEU A 840 149.53 166.78 58.26
C LEU A 840 149.86 168.20 57.74
N ASN A 841 149.87 169.18 58.65
CA ASN A 841 150.16 170.60 58.37
C ASN A 841 151.64 170.90 58.06
N GLU A 842 152.56 169.98 58.35
CA GLU A 842 154.00 170.16 58.14
C GLU A 842 154.55 168.92 57.42
N CYS A 843 155.32 169.12 56.35
CA CYS A 843 155.81 168.03 55.52
C CYS A 843 156.87 167.21 56.28
N PRO A 844 156.66 165.91 56.57
CA PRO A 844 157.46 165.11 57.52
C PRO A 844 158.84 164.68 56.97
N TYR A 845 159.44 165.50 56.11
CA TYR A 845 160.71 165.24 55.42
C TYR A 845 161.50 166.50 55.03
N CYS A 846 160.91 167.71 55.11
CA CYS A 846 161.57 168.94 54.63
C CYS A 846 161.15 170.25 55.31
N GLU A 847 160.29 170.21 56.34
CA GLU A 847 159.94 171.35 57.21
C GLU A 847 159.30 172.59 56.52
N GLN A 848 159.02 172.52 55.21
CA GLN A 848 158.26 173.55 54.49
C GLN A 848 156.75 173.39 54.67
N LYS A 849 156.06 174.54 54.72
CA LYS A 849 154.59 174.62 54.74
C LYS A 849 154.04 174.37 53.33
N ILE A 850 153.05 173.51 53.21
CA ILE A 850 152.54 173.03 51.92
C ILE A 850 151.51 174.03 51.35
N GLU A 851 151.72 174.47 50.11
CA GLU A 851 150.86 175.43 49.41
C GLU A 851 149.76 174.78 48.54
N HIS A 852 148.91 175.64 47.96
CA HIS A 852 147.53 175.39 47.57
C HIS A 852 147.28 174.46 46.35
N GLN A 853 148.32 173.95 45.67
CA GLN A 853 148.13 173.23 44.39
C GLN A 853 147.87 171.72 44.50
N THR A 854 148.17 171.09 45.63
CA THR A 854 148.13 169.62 45.76
C THR A 854 146.73 169.04 45.98
N HIS A 855 145.76 169.86 46.41
CA HIS A 855 144.53 169.37 47.03
C HIS A 855 143.45 168.85 46.06
N SER A 856 143.42 169.34 44.81
CA SER A 856 142.30 169.13 43.87
C SER A 856 142.23 167.74 43.24
N LYS A 857 143.34 166.98 43.21
CA LYS A 857 143.36 165.62 42.64
C LYS A 857 142.61 164.59 43.49
N PHE A 858 142.60 164.75 44.81
CA PHE A 858 142.10 163.71 45.72
C PHE A 858 140.56 163.56 45.68
N GLU A 859 139.80 164.65 45.65
CA GLU A 859 138.33 164.56 45.73
C GLU A 859 137.66 164.06 44.44
N HIS A 860 138.28 164.26 43.27
CA HIS A 860 137.72 163.75 42.00
C HIS A 860 137.74 162.22 41.93
N GLU A 861 138.82 161.59 42.42
CA GLU A 861 138.93 160.12 42.49
C GLU A 861 137.98 159.53 43.54
N LYS A 862 137.74 160.26 44.64
CA LYS A 862 136.78 159.89 45.69
C LYS A 862 135.33 159.88 45.19
N GLN A 863 134.89 160.95 44.54
CA GLN A 863 133.51 161.11 44.07
C GLN A 863 133.13 160.01 43.05
N THR A 864 134.02 159.72 42.10
CA THR A 864 133.83 158.71 41.05
C THR A 864 133.57 157.30 41.62
N LEU A 865 134.16 156.96 42.78
CA LEU A 865 133.99 155.65 43.43
C LEU A 865 132.66 155.50 44.20
N GLN A 866 132.00 156.60 44.58
CA GLN A 866 130.75 156.53 45.36
C GLN A 866 129.52 156.26 44.48
N GLU A 867 129.51 156.77 43.24
CA GLU A 867 128.38 156.60 42.31
C GLU A 867 128.24 155.14 41.85
N ALA A 868 129.35 154.47 41.49
CA ALA A 868 129.37 153.09 41.01
C ALA A 868 128.76 152.08 42.02
N VAL A 869 129.08 152.22 43.31
CA VAL A 869 128.56 151.36 44.39
C VAL A 869 127.04 151.47 44.53
N THR A 870 126.48 152.65 44.28
CA THR A 870 125.07 152.96 44.48
C THR A 870 124.19 152.34 43.40
N GLN A 871 124.71 152.22 42.17
CA GLN A 871 123.99 151.63 41.04
C GLN A 871 123.84 150.10 41.20
N LEU A 872 124.97 149.38 41.28
CA LEU A 872 125.01 147.91 41.31
C LEU A 872 124.12 147.26 42.40
N THR A 873 123.97 147.95 43.53
CA THR A 873 123.16 147.49 44.67
C THR A 873 121.66 147.41 44.35
N ARG A 874 121.14 148.25 43.44
CA ARG A 874 119.72 148.23 43.04
C ARG A 874 119.38 147.04 42.15
N ASP A 875 120.23 146.77 41.17
CA ASP A 875 120.02 145.74 40.16
C ASP A 875 119.94 144.35 40.82
N GLN A 876 120.83 144.08 41.79
CA GLN A 876 120.82 142.85 42.60
C GLN A 876 119.47 142.59 43.28
N THR A 877 118.83 143.62 43.85
CA THR A 877 117.58 143.46 44.60
C THR A 877 116.42 143.05 43.68
N THR A 878 116.42 143.55 42.45
CA THR A 878 115.37 143.33 41.45
C THR A 878 115.39 141.88 40.93
N HIS A 879 116.57 141.31 40.71
CA HIS A 879 116.71 139.95 40.18
C HIS A 879 116.22 138.88 41.18
N SER A 880 116.50 139.03 42.48
CA SER A 880 116.08 138.06 43.50
C SER A 880 114.57 137.87 43.58
N LEU A 881 113.79 138.95 43.42
CA LEU A 881 112.32 138.89 43.37
C LEU A 881 111.80 138.14 42.14
N SER A 882 112.46 138.25 40.99
CA SER A 882 112.06 137.57 39.76
C SER A 882 112.32 136.05 39.79
N PHE A 883 113.22 135.56 40.64
CA PHE A 883 113.53 134.13 40.73
C PHE A 883 112.41 133.35 41.45
N HIS A 884 111.92 133.87 42.58
CA HIS A 884 110.96 133.18 43.43
C HIS A 884 109.59 133.00 42.77
N ASN A 885 109.09 134.01 42.05
CA ASN A 885 107.79 133.93 41.35
C ASN A 885 107.73 132.81 40.28
N LEU A 886 108.87 132.47 39.66
CA LEU A 886 108.95 131.38 38.67
C LEU A 886 108.94 129.99 39.33
N GLU A 887 109.31 129.91 40.61
CA GLU A 887 109.37 128.65 41.37
C GLU A 887 107.97 128.17 41.79
N GLU A 888 107.06 129.09 42.15
CA GLU A 888 105.65 128.74 42.40
C GLU A 888 104.92 128.31 41.12
N GLU A 889 105.11 129.03 40.01
CA GLU A 889 104.45 128.75 38.71
C GLU A 889 104.77 127.32 38.20
N LEU A 890 105.99 126.84 38.44
CA LEU A 890 106.43 125.50 38.07
C LEU A 890 105.69 124.38 38.83
N ASN A 891 105.47 124.56 40.13
CA ASN A 891 104.94 123.52 41.01
C ASN A 891 103.45 123.24 40.77
N GLU A 892 102.66 124.26 40.45
CA GLU A 892 101.23 124.10 40.16
C GLU A 892 101.00 123.40 38.80
N LEU A 893 101.83 123.67 37.79
CA LEU A 893 101.79 122.97 36.49
C LEU A 893 102.01 121.45 36.62
N GLU A 894 102.98 121.02 37.44
CA GLU A 894 103.22 119.59 37.68
C GLU A 894 102.05 118.90 38.41
N ARG A 895 101.33 119.65 39.26
CA ARG A 895 100.17 119.15 40.00
C ARG A 895 98.96 118.91 39.10
N GLN A 896 98.67 119.85 38.20
CA GLN A 896 97.54 119.77 37.26
C GLN A 896 97.69 118.58 36.30
N LYS A 897 98.91 118.33 35.78
CA LYS A 897 99.20 117.20 34.86
C LYS A 897 98.70 115.86 35.41
N ARG A 898 99.02 115.54 36.67
CA ARG A 898 98.71 114.21 37.28
C ARG A 898 97.21 113.98 37.48
N SER A 899 96.45 115.04 37.76
CA SER A 899 95.01 114.95 38.04
C SER A 899 94.21 114.56 36.79
N THR A 900 94.45 115.22 35.65
CA THR A 900 93.68 115.01 34.42
C THR A 900 93.84 113.58 33.86
N ILE A 901 95.08 113.09 33.82
CA ILE A 901 95.43 111.77 33.28
C ILE A 901 94.70 110.66 34.05
N THR A 902 94.75 110.71 35.39
CA THR A 902 94.19 109.69 36.27
C THR A 902 92.66 109.55 36.08
N ASN A 903 91.97 110.66 35.83
CA ASN A 903 90.52 110.66 35.64
C ASN A 903 90.09 110.11 34.27
N LEU A 904 90.80 110.44 33.19
CA LEU A 904 90.46 110.01 31.83
C LEU A 904 90.55 108.48 31.66
N THR A 905 91.63 107.86 32.18
CA THR A 905 91.83 106.40 32.14
C THR A 905 90.67 105.63 32.77
N ARG A 906 90.12 106.14 33.89
CA ARG A 906 88.98 105.52 34.61
C ARG A 906 87.71 105.46 33.75
N VAL A 907 87.43 106.51 32.97
CA VAL A 907 86.22 106.57 32.13
C VAL A 907 86.35 105.63 30.93
N GLN A 908 87.52 105.60 30.28
CA GLN A 908 87.79 104.72 29.13
C GLN A 908 87.65 103.23 29.48
N HIS A 909 88.08 102.80 30.66
CA HIS A 909 87.93 101.41 31.10
C HIS A 909 86.45 100.99 31.29
N SER A 910 85.63 101.86 31.88
CA SER A 910 84.18 101.60 32.07
C SER A 910 83.42 101.55 30.74
N LEU A 911 83.85 102.33 29.75
CA LEU A 911 83.26 102.32 28.41
C LEU A 911 83.43 100.94 27.75
N LEU A 912 84.68 100.45 27.70
CA LEU A 912 85.04 99.18 27.05
C LEU A 912 84.29 97.96 27.63
N LEU A 913 84.06 97.93 28.94
CA LEU A 913 83.26 96.88 29.58
C LEU A 913 81.80 96.91 29.09
N THR A 914 81.18 98.10 29.11
CA THR A 914 79.78 98.29 28.71
C THR A 914 79.55 97.95 27.23
N GLU A 915 80.51 98.28 26.35
CA GLU A 915 80.46 97.92 24.92
C GLU A 915 80.48 96.41 24.68
N ASN A 916 81.28 95.65 25.44
CA ASN A 916 81.37 94.21 25.28
C ASN A 916 80.12 93.49 25.80
N GLU A 917 79.53 93.95 26.92
CA GLU A 917 78.23 93.46 27.39
C GLU A 917 77.08 93.76 26.41
N THR A 918 77.16 94.87 25.67
CA THR A 918 76.13 95.23 24.68
C THR A 918 76.15 94.26 23.49
N LYS A 919 77.35 93.89 23.01
CA LYS A 919 77.52 92.95 21.89
C LYS A 919 77.00 91.54 22.21
N THR A 920 77.21 91.04 23.43
CA THR A 920 76.69 89.72 23.82
C THR A 920 75.16 89.74 23.92
N LEU A 921 74.57 90.78 24.51
CA LEU A 921 73.11 90.93 24.60
C LEU A 921 72.42 91.10 23.23
N GLN A 922 73.10 91.70 22.25
CA GLN A 922 72.60 91.77 20.87
C GLN A 922 72.55 90.38 20.21
N SER A 923 73.58 89.54 20.39
CA SER A 923 73.60 88.16 19.88
C SER A 923 72.51 87.28 20.54
N ASP A 924 72.29 87.44 21.84
CA ASP A 924 71.19 86.76 22.55
C ASP A 924 69.80 87.18 22.02
N LEU A 925 69.63 88.46 21.66
CA LEU A 925 68.37 88.98 21.11
C LEU A 925 68.07 88.41 19.72
N GLU A 926 69.04 88.44 18.80
CA GLU A 926 68.90 87.90 17.43
C GLU A 926 68.55 86.40 17.45
N SER A 927 69.17 85.63 18.37
CA SER A 927 68.85 84.22 18.59
C SER A 927 67.37 83.99 18.97
N VAL A 928 66.83 84.82 19.89
CA VAL A 928 65.42 84.74 20.30
C VAL A 928 64.46 85.22 19.20
N GLU A 929 64.84 86.23 18.40
CA GLU A 929 64.04 86.67 17.24
C GLU A 929 63.87 85.56 16.19
N ASN A 930 64.91 84.78 15.93
CA ASN A 930 64.84 83.69 14.96
C ASN A 930 63.99 82.51 15.47
N GLN A 931 64.10 82.18 16.77
CA GLN A 931 63.20 81.19 17.40
C GLN A 931 61.72 81.61 17.34
N LEU A 932 61.42 82.90 17.46
CA LEU A 932 60.05 83.42 17.31
C LEU A 932 59.51 83.26 15.87
N LYS A 933 60.33 83.51 14.84
CA LYS A 933 59.93 83.33 13.43
C LYS A 933 59.58 81.89 13.10
N GLU A 934 60.40 80.93 13.55
CA GLU A 934 60.13 79.49 13.34
C GLU A 934 58.79 79.06 13.96
N ILE A 935 58.51 79.54 15.18
CA ILE A 935 57.26 79.30 15.91
C ILE A 935 56.05 79.94 15.22
N GLU A 936 56.20 81.11 14.58
CA GLU A 936 55.13 81.71 13.77
C GLU A 936 54.79 80.88 12.53
N THR A 937 55.79 80.37 11.81
CA THR A 937 55.53 79.42 10.71
C THR A 937 54.81 78.16 11.20
N GLN A 938 55.20 77.58 12.34
CA GLN A 938 54.52 76.40 12.91
C GLN A 938 53.06 76.72 13.30
N SER A 939 52.83 77.85 13.97
CA SER A 939 51.50 78.30 14.39
C SER A 939 50.54 78.50 13.22
N SER A 940 51.03 78.94 12.05
CA SER A 940 50.20 79.13 10.85
C SER A 940 49.62 77.85 10.24
N SER A 941 50.11 76.67 10.66
CA SER A 941 49.69 75.36 10.13
C SER A 941 48.74 74.57 11.04
N LEU A 942 48.33 75.17 12.17
CA LEU A 942 47.59 74.51 13.25
C LEU A 942 46.25 75.23 13.51
N ASP A 943 45.20 74.47 13.80
CA ASP A 943 43.82 74.95 13.91
C ASP A 943 43.46 75.33 15.35
N SER A 944 42.78 76.47 15.54
CA SER A 944 42.56 77.10 16.85
C SER A 944 41.26 76.67 17.56
N SER A 945 40.84 75.42 17.34
CA SER A 945 39.60 74.85 17.87
C SER A 945 39.66 74.61 19.39
N ASN A 946 38.53 74.81 20.09
CA ASN A 946 38.48 74.70 21.56
C ASN A 946 38.72 73.26 22.07
N ILE A 947 39.80 73.07 22.83
CA ILE A 947 40.21 71.78 23.41
C ILE A 947 39.13 71.21 24.35
N GLU A 948 38.50 72.05 25.16
CA GLU A 948 37.52 71.61 26.17
C GLU A 948 36.26 71.02 25.51
N GLU A 949 35.77 71.68 24.46
CA GLU A 949 34.60 71.24 23.69
C GLU A 949 34.87 69.93 22.93
N ILE A 950 36.09 69.76 22.39
CA ILE A 950 36.50 68.50 21.74
C ILE A 950 36.63 67.38 22.79
N GLN A 951 37.19 67.68 23.96
CA GLN A 951 37.35 66.71 25.05
C GLN A 951 36.02 66.24 25.62
N GLU A 952 35.03 67.13 25.75
CA GLU A 952 33.68 66.74 26.17
C GLU A 952 33.01 65.80 25.14
N LYS A 953 33.05 66.17 23.85
CA LYS A 953 32.54 65.32 22.76
C LYS A 953 33.25 63.97 22.71
N LEU A 954 34.57 63.94 22.91
CA LEU A 954 35.36 62.71 22.94
C LEU A 954 34.96 61.79 24.11
N ASN A 955 34.66 62.36 25.29
CA ASN A 955 34.14 61.61 26.43
C ASN A 955 32.75 61.02 26.14
N GLN A 956 31.83 61.82 25.60
CA GLN A 956 30.48 61.38 25.23
C GLN A 956 30.51 60.23 24.20
N VAL A 957 31.30 60.37 23.13
CA VAL A 957 31.47 59.32 22.11
C VAL A 957 32.16 58.08 22.69
N SER A 958 33.14 58.22 23.59
CA SER A 958 33.80 57.08 24.24
C SER A 958 32.86 56.27 25.15
N MET A 959 31.94 56.93 25.86
CA MET A 959 30.89 56.25 26.61
C MET A 959 29.91 55.51 25.68
N MET A 960 29.55 56.13 24.56
CA MET A 960 28.66 55.54 23.57
C MET A 960 29.28 54.32 22.88
N GLU A 961 30.56 54.40 22.47
CA GLU A 961 31.32 53.29 21.89
C GLU A 961 31.32 52.08 22.85
N LYS A 962 31.65 52.31 24.12
CA LYS A 962 31.66 51.26 25.14
C LYS A 962 30.29 50.60 25.30
N SER A 963 29.21 51.38 25.41
CA SER A 963 27.85 50.85 25.56
C SER A 963 27.39 50.05 24.34
N MET A 964 27.76 50.47 23.13
CA MET A 964 27.41 49.74 21.90
C MET A 964 28.23 48.45 21.74
N LEU A 965 29.50 48.45 22.17
CA LEU A 965 30.33 47.25 22.19
C LEU A 965 29.82 46.21 23.21
N GLU A 966 29.38 46.64 24.40
CA GLU A 966 28.75 45.77 25.40
C GLU A 966 27.46 45.14 24.87
N LYS A 967 26.59 45.93 24.22
CA LYS A 967 25.36 45.43 23.57
C LYS A 967 25.64 44.44 22.43
N LYS A 968 26.68 44.70 21.62
CA LYS A 968 27.11 43.79 20.56
C LYS A 968 27.43 42.41 21.12
N TYR A 969 28.26 42.33 22.17
CA TYR A 969 28.62 41.06 22.80
C TYR A 969 27.42 40.35 23.45
N GLN A 970 26.49 41.09 24.06
CA GLN A 970 25.26 40.51 24.62
C GLN A 970 24.37 39.85 23.55
N GLN A 971 24.13 40.54 22.44
CA GLN A 971 23.35 39.99 21.32
C GLN A 971 24.07 38.82 20.63
N GLU A 972 25.40 38.87 20.49
CA GLU A 972 26.20 37.77 19.93
C GLU A 972 26.11 36.50 20.80
N ALA A 973 26.16 36.65 22.13
CA ALA A 973 25.98 35.55 23.07
C ALA A 973 24.56 34.96 22.99
N GLN A 974 23.51 35.79 22.92
CA GLN A 974 22.13 35.34 22.73
C GLN A 974 21.94 34.57 21.42
N LEU A 975 22.45 35.10 20.31
CA LEU A 975 22.44 34.42 19.00
C LEU A 975 23.14 33.07 19.04
N LYS A 976 24.28 32.97 19.74
CA LYS A 976 25.03 31.72 19.90
C LYS A 976 24.23 30.68 20.70
N VAL A 977 23.58 31.08 21.79
CA VAL A 977 22.72 30.18 22.60
C VAL A 977 21.53 29.67 21.80
N GLN A 978 20.79 30.55 21.10
CA GLN A 978 19.63 30.12 20.32
C GLN A 978 20.02 29.22 19.14
N LYS A 979 21.13 29.53 18.43
CA LYS A 979 21.64 28.67 17.35
C LYS A 979 22.09 27.29 17.84
N GLN A 980 22.63 27.19 19.05
CA GLN A 980 22.96 25.90 19.66
C GLN A 980 21.68 25.11 19.98
N LYS A 981 20.70 25.73 20.67
CA LYS A 981 19.41 25.10 20.97
C LYS A 981 18.68 24.61 19.71
N LEU A 982 18.70 25.41 18.64
CA LEU A 982 18.14 25.05 17.33
C LEU A 982 18.78 23.78 16.75
N LYS A 983 20.11 23.66 16.87
CA LYS A 983 20.87 22.51 16.42
C LYS A 983 20.51 21.26 17.23
N ASP A 984 20.54 21.36 18.55
CA ASP A 984 20.30 20.23 19.46
C ASP A 984 18.88 19.66 19.27
N LEU A 985 17.87 20.54 19.17
CA LEU A 985 16.48 20.16 18.89
C LEU A 985 16.32 19.54 17.49
N SER A 986 17.07 20.02 16.49
CA SER A 986 17.07 19.44 15.15
C SER A 986 17.67 18.03 15.12
N GLU A 987 18.77 17.79 15.85
CA GLU A 987 19.37 16.45 15.99
C GLU A 987 18.45 15.47 16.74
N GLN A 988 17.75 15.95 17.78
CA GLN A 988 16.74 15.15 18.50
C GLN A 988 15.56 14.77 17.58
N THR A 989 15.01 15.75 16.84
CA THR A 989 13.87 15.53 15.93
C THR A 989 14.24 14.57 14.80
N MET A 990 15.47 14.64 14.28
CA MET A 990 15.96 13.71 13.26
C MET A 990 16.03 12.26 13.77
N LYS A 991 16.51 12.05 15.01
CA LYS A 991 16.55 10.72 15.64
C LYS A 991 15.13 10.16 15.84
N GLN A 992 14.19 10.98 16.30
CA GLN A 992 12.79 10.58 16.49
C GLN A 992 12.09 10.23 15.16
N LYS A 993 12.38 10.95 14.07
CA LYS A 993 11.86 10.60 12.74
C LYS A 993 12.38 9.24 12.25
N PHE A 994 13.67 8.95 12.44
CA PHE A 994 14.23 7.64 12.09
C PHE A 994 13.65 6.49 12.95
N GLU A 995 13.40 6.73 14.24
CA GLU A 995 12.74 5.78 15.14
C GLU A 995 11.27 5.53 14.73
N LEU A 996 10.54 6.58 14.38
CA LEU A 996 9.17 6.53 13.88
C LEU A 996 9.05 5.68 12.61
N ASP A 997 9.93 5.90 11.61
CA ASP A 997 9.91 5.12 10.37
C ASP A 997 10.30 3.65 10.64
N SER A 998 11.27 3.40 11.52
CA SER A 998 11.62 2.03 11.97
C SER A 998 10.47 1.32 12.70
N LEU A 999 9.61 2.05 13.42
CA LEU A 999 8.42 1.49 14.06
C LEU A 999 7.29 1.23 13.05
N ARG A 1000 7.09 2.12 12.08
CA ARG A 1000 6.11 1.96 10.99
C ARG A 1000 6.42 0.72 10.14
N ASP A 1001 7.68 0.49 9.76
CA ASP A 1001 8.07 -0.73 9.01
C ASP A 1001 7.75 -2.01 9.79
N LYS A 1002 8.07 -2.04 11.09
CA LYS A 1002 7.75 -3.19 11.96
C LYS A 1002 6.23 -3.38 12.13
N HIS A 1003 5.47 -2.28 12.23
CA HIS A 1003 4.01 -2.32 12.31
C HIS A 1003 3.41 -2.94 11.04
N VAL A 1004 3.87 -2.50 9.86
CA VAL A 1004 3.46 -3.06 8.57
C VAL A 1004 3.81 -4.56 8.45
N GLN A 1005 4.88 -5.03 9.09
CA GLN A 1005 5.18 -6.46 9.16
C GLN A 1005 4.24 -7.21 10.13
N SER A 1006 4.01 -6.68 11.33
CA SER A 1006 3.08 -7.24 12.32
C SER A 1006 1.65 -7.36 11.77
N ALA A 1007 1.16 -6.35 11.06
CA ALA A 1007 -0.15 -6.34 10.43
C ALA A 1007 -0.32 -7.45 9.36
N LYS A 1008 0.72 -7.76 8.58
CA LYS A 1008 0.70 -8.88 7.60
C LYS A 1008 0.66 -10.24 8.29
N GLU A 1009 1.33 -10.39 9.43
CA GLU A 1009 1.29 -11.61 10.24
C GLU A 1009 -0.08 -11.78 10.92
N SER A 1010 -0.67 -10.68 11.42
CA SER A 1010 -2.05 -10.58 11.90
C SER A 1010 -3.05 -11.04 10.82
N GLU A 1011 -2.97 -10.47 9.60
CA GLU A 1011 -3.80 -10.84 8.45
C GLU A 1011 -3.65 -12.32 8.06
N LYS A 1012 -2.43 -12.86 8.09
CA LYS A 1012 -2.18 -14.29 7.83
C LYS A 1012 -2.90 -15.17 8.86
N PHE A 1013 -2.76 -14.86 10.16
CA PHE A 1013 -3.39 -15.66 11.22
C PHE A 1013 -4.92 -15.56 11.17
N GLU A 1014 -5.51 -14.44 10.76
CA GLU A 1014 -6.96 -14.33 10.55
C GLU A 1014 -7.46 -15.20 9.39
N LYS A 1015 -6.71 -15.27 8.28
CA LYS A 1015 -7.03 -16.16 7.15
C LYS A 1015 -6.97 -17.63 7.55
N GLU A 1016 -5.91 -18.04 8.25
CA GLU A 1016 -5.74 -19.39 8.77
C GLU A 1016 -6.85 -19.74 9.80
N TYR A 1017 -7.29 -18.77 10.62
CA TYR A 1017 -8.39 -18.95 11.55
C TYR A 1017 -9.73 -19.17 10.84
N ALA A 1018 -10.01 -18.41 9.77
CA ALA A 1018 -11.22 -18.60 8.98
C ALA A 1018 -11.29 -19.98 8.30
N VAL A 1019 -10.14 -20.54 7.87
CA VAL A 1019 -10.07 -21.91 7.34
C VAL A 1019 -10.32 -22.96 8.43
N LEU A 1020 -9.74 -22.81 9.62
CA LEU A 1020 -9.99 -23.73 10.74
C LEU A 1020 -11.42 -23.60 11.32
N ASP A 1021 -12.02 -22.41 11.25
CA ASP A 1021 -13.43 -22.17 11.60
C ASP A 1021 -14.40 -22.82 10.60
N PHE A 1022 -14.08 -22.77 9.29
CA PHE A 1022 -14.79 -23.55 8.28
C PHE A 1022 -14.74 -25.05 8.58
N TRP A 1023 -13.55 -25.60 8.89
CA TRP A 1023 -13.41 -27.04 9.17
C TRP A 1023 -14.08 -27.47 10.47
N GLU A 1024 -14.06 -26.64 11.53
CA GLU A 1024 -14.80 -26.94 12.75
C GLU A 1024 -16.31 -27.06 12.48
N LYS A 1025 -16.87 -26.13 11.68
CA LYS A 1025 -18.29 -26.15 11.27
C LYS A 1025 -18.61 -27.31 10.32
N ALA A 1026 -17.67 -27.70 9.46
CA ALA A 1026 -17.82 -28.84 8.56
C ALA A 1026 -17.86 -30.19 9.29
N PHE A 1027 -17.06 -30.37 10.34
CA PHE A 1027 -16.96 -31.63 11.08
C PHE A 1027 -17.95 -31.76 12.26
N ASP A 1028 -18.57 -30.68 12.75
CA ASP A 1028 -19.47 -30.75 13.91
C ASP A 1028 -20.76 -31.57 13.63
N ARG A 1029 -21.26 -32.24 14.69
CA ARG A 1029 -22.47 -33.06 14.68
C ARG A 1029 -23.77 -32.24 14.84
N ARG A 1030 -23.70 -30.97 15.26
CA ARG A 1030 -24.85 -30.23 15.82
C ARG A 1030 -25.47 -29.14 14.97
N ALA A 1031 -24.87 -28.71 13.86
CA ALA A 1031 -25.46 -27.72 12.96
C ALA A 1031 -26.61 -28.33 12.13
N ARG A 1032 -27.75 -28.52 12.78
CA ARG A 1032 -29.05 -28.68 12.12
C ARG A 1032 -29.44 -27.35 11.49
N LYS A 1033 -30.08 -27.39 10.31
CA LYS A 1033 -30.70 -26.23 9.66
C LYS A 1033 -31.70 -25.57 10.63
N SER A 1034 -31.32 -24.41 11.17
CA SER A 1034 -32.18 -23.52 11.96
C SER A 1034 -32.74 -22.38 11.09
N SER A 1035 -31.98 -21.98 10.07
CA SER A 1035 -32.37 -21.06 9.00
C SER A 1035 -32.23 -21.72 7.61
N LYS A 1036 -32.67 -21.00 6.57
CA LYS A 1036 -32.50 -21.40 5.17
C LYS A 1036 -31.11 -21.09 4.60
N ASP A 1037 -30.31 -20.32 5.34
CA ASP A 1037 -28.97 -19.83 4.96
C ASP A 1037 -27.85 -20.49 5.80
N ASP A 1038 -28.18 -21.46 6.66
CA ASP A 1038 -27.22 -22.12 7.55
C ASP A 1038 -26.25 -23.06 6.81
N PHE A 1039 -25.02 -23.12 7.32
CA PHE A 1039 -23.99 -24.06 6.89
C PHE A 1039 -24.44 -25.51 7.16
N GLU A 1040 -24.81 -26.25 6.13
CA GLU A 1040 -25.03 -27.70 6.20
C GLU A 1040 -23.68 -28.39 6.43
N THR A 1041 -23.55 -29.19 7.50
CA THR A 1041 -22.26 -29.82 7.83
C THR A 1041 -21.90 -30.91 6.82
N MET A 1042 -20.59 -31.14 6.64
CA MET A 1042 -20.09 -32.19 5.76
C MET A 1042 -20.60 -33.57 6.18
N ARG A 1043 -20.83 -33.79 7.49
CA ARG A 1043 -21.47 -35.01 8.03
C ARG A 1043 -22.92 -35.16 7.55
N SER A 1044 -23.73 -34.10 7.58
CA SER A 1044 -25.12 -34.19 7.09
C SER A 1044 -25.15 -34.43 5.59
N PHE A 1045 -24.39 -33.65 4.82
CA PHE A 1045 -24.30 -33.75 3.37
C PHE A 1045 -23.81 -35.14 2.87
N LEU A 1046 -22.94 -35.81 3.64
CA LEU A 1046 -22.56 -37.21 3.40
C LEU A 1046 -23.72 -38.18 3.62
N LEU A 1047 -24.49 -37.99 4.68
CA LEU A 1047 -25.63 -38.84 5.01
C LEU A 1047 -26.78 -38.66 4.02
N ASP A 1048 -27.19 -37.42 3.75
CA ASP A 1048 -28.30 -37.11 2.84
C ASP A 1048 -28.04 -37.68 1.43
N LYS A 1049 -26.80 -37.58 0.90
CA LYS A 1049 -26.42 -38.23 -0.38
C LYS A 1049 -26.34 -39.75 -0.32
N SER A 1050 -25.99 -40.32 0.82
CA SER A 1050 -25.93 -41.79 0.95
C SER A 1050 -27.32 -42.39 1.15
N ILE A 1051 -28.29 -41.59 1.62
CA ILE A 1051 -29.72 -41.92 1.64
C ILE A 1051 -30.31 -41.80 0.23
N GLU A 1052 -29.89 -40.79 -0.54
CA GLU A 1052 -30.19 -40.68 -1.99
C GLU A 1052 -29.70 -41.92 -2.75
N ASP A 1053 -28.42 -42.30 -2.61
CA ASP A 1053 -27.86 -43.53 -3.20
C ASP A 1053 -28.64 -44.79 -2.77
N LEU A 1054 -28.93 -44.94 -1.47
CA LEU A 1054 -29.67 -46.09 -0.93
C LEU A 1054 -31.09 -46.17 -1.53
N ASN A 1055 -31.78 -45.05 -1.69
CA ASN A 1055 -33.10 -44.99 -2.31
C ASN A 1055 -33.07 -45.38 -3.80
N ASN A 1056 -32.04 -44.94 -4.53
CA ASN A 1056 -31.87 -45.32 -5.94
C ASN A 1056 -31.68 -46.84 -6.08
N ILE A 1057 -30.83 -47.45 -5.23
CA ILE A 1057 -30.60 -48.90 -5.21
C ILE A 1057 -31.87 -49.66 -4.77
N LEU A 1058 -32.66 -49.12 -3.84
CA LEU A 1058 -33.95 -49.69 -3.44
C LEU A 1058 -34.97 -49.68 -4.60
N GLU A 1059 -34.99 -48.64 -5.43
CA GLU A 1059 -35.87 -48.56 -6.60
C GLU A 1059 -35.52 -49.62 -7.67
N GLU A 1060 -34.23 -49.90 -7.87
CA GLU A 1060 -33.77 -51.01 -8.73
C GLU A 1060 -34.26 -52.37 -8.22
N TYR A 1061 -34.02 -52.70 -6.95
CA TYR A 1061 -34.49 -53.99 -6.38
C TYR A 1061 -36.02 -54.06 -6.24
N SER A 1062 -36.72 -52.93 -6.15
CA SER A 1062 -38.20 -52.90 -6.11
C SER A 1062 -38.83 -53.47 -7.39
N LYS A 1063 -38.27 -53.09 -8.54
CA LYS A 1063 -38.70 -53.57 -9.88
C LYS A 1063 -38.41 -55.06 -10.08
N LEU A 1064 -37.35 -55.57 -9.46
CA LEU A 1064 -36.93 -56.98 -9.56
C LEU A 1064 -37.72 -57.90 -8.60
N ILE A 1065 -38.03 -57.43 -7.39
CA ILE A 1065 -38.79 -58.19 -6.36
C ILE A 1065 -40.31 -57.99 -6.49
N GLY A 1066 -40.76 -57.31 -7.56
CA GLY A 1066 -42.16 -57.15 -7.94
C GLY A 1066 -43.01 -56.49 -6.87
N SER A 1067 -42.49 -55.41 -6.28
CA SER A 1067 -43.16 -54.65 -5.20
C SER A 1067 -43.85 -53.37 -5.68
N ASP A 1068 -44.05 -53.23 -7.00
CA ASP A 1068 -44.58 -52.05 -7.72
C ASP A 1068 -45.81 -51.36 -7.09
N SER A 1069 -46.62 -52.12 -6.34
CA SER A 1069 -47.76 -51.59 -5.57
C SER A 1069 -47.40 -50.56 -4.49
N LEU A 1070 -46.21 -50.65 -3.86
CA LEU A 1070 -45.78 -49.83 -2.72
C LEU A 1070 -44.24 -49.83 -2.55
N PRO A 1071 -43.50 -48.91 -3.21
CA PRO A 1071 -42.05 -48.80 -3.02
C PRO A 1071 -41.67 -48.45 -1.57
N ILE A 1072 -40.42 -48.73 -1.20
CA ILE A 1072 -39.80 -48.25 0.05
C ILE A 1072 -38.79 -47.17 -0.31
N THR A 1073 -38.98 -46.00 0.28
CA THR A 1073 -38.02 -44.89 0.30
C THR A 1073 -37.78 -44.46 1.74
N PHE A 1074 -36.52 -44.20 2.07
CA PHE A 1074 -36.10 -43.61 3.34
C PHE A 1074 -36.01 -42.09 3.23
N ASN A 1075 -36.49 -41.38 4.25
CA ASN A 1075 -36.21 -39.95 4.41
C ASN A 1075 -34.86 -39.71 5.11
N SER A 1076 -34.45 -38.44 5.29
CA SER A 1076 -33.20 -38.04 5.97
C SER A 1076 -33.05 -38.50 7.43
N ASP A 1077 -34.13 -38.97 8.07
CA ASP A 1077 -34.12 -39.60 9.41
C ASP A 1077 -34.16 -41.13 9.36
N LEU A 1078 -33.95 -41.70 8.16
CA LEU A 1078 -34.02 -43.14 7.87
C LEU A 1078 -35.36 -43.77 8.30
N MET A 1079 -36.46 -43.03 8.19
CA MET A 1079 -37.82 -43.56 8.34
C MET A 1079 -38.35 -43.97 6.97
N ILE A 1080 -39.08 -45.08 6.89
CA ILE A 1080 -39.96 -45.33 5.74
C ILE A 1080 -41.16 -44.39 5.89
N ASN A 1081 -41.68 -43.90 4.77
CA ASN A 1081 -43.04 -43.37 4.68
C ASN A 1081 -44.09 -44.41 5.17
N GLU A 1082 -45.31 -43.95 5.46
CA GLU A 1082 -46.28 -44.72 6.23
C GLU A 1082 -46.75 -46.05 5.57
N ASP A 1083 -47.53 -46.84 6.31
CA ASP A 1083 -48.10 -48.14 5.93
C ASP A 1083 -47.19 -49.38 5.89
N TYR A 1084 -45.90 -49.31 6.24
CA TYR A 1084 -45.09 -50.53 6.46
C TYR A 1084 -45.77 -51.52 7.44
N GLY A 1085 -46.34 -51.02 8.55
CA GLY A 1085 -47.03 -51.84 9.55
C GLY A 1085 -48.31 -52.55 9.08
N LYS A 1086 -48.93 -52.12 7.98
CA LYS A 1086 -50.17 -52.73 7.44
C LYS A 1086 -49.91 -53.89 6.47
N ARG A 1087 -48.65 -54.09 6.03
CA ARG A 1087 -48.25 -55.08 5.00
C ARG A 1087 -48.36 -56.53 5.53
N SER A 1088 -48.64 -57.48 4.64
CA SER A 1088 -48.69 -58.93 4.96
C SER A 1088 -47.30 -59.52 5.28
N SER A 1089 -47.23 -60.73 5.83
CA SER A 1089 -45.95 -61.41 6.14
C SER A 1089 -45.04 -61.55 4.92
N GLY A 1090 -45.54 -62.11 3.81
CA GLY A 1090 -44.79 -62.25 2.56
C GLY A 1090 -44.38 -60.90 1.95
N GLN A 1091 -45.24 -59.87 2.04
CA GLN A 1091 -44.88 -58.51 1.64
C GLN A 1091 -43.76 -57.94 2.52
N ARG A 1092 -43.80 -58.12 3.85
CA ARG A 1092 -42.73 -57.67 4.75
C ARG A 1092 -41.41 -58.39 4.46
N LYS A 1093 -41.43 -59.71 4.25
CA LYS A 1093 -40.25 -60.52 3.87
C LYS A 1093 -39.62 -60.03 2.55
N ARG A 1094 -40.42 -59.80 1.50
CA ARG A 1094 -39.93 -59.20 0.23
C ARG A 1094 -39.29 -57.82 0.44
N ASN A 1095 -39.93 -56.96 1.23
CA ASN A 1095 -39.39 -55.63 1.56
C ASN A 1095 -38.09 -55.71 2.38
N HIS A 1096 -37.94 -56.69 3.28
CA HIS A 1096 -36.68 -56.93 3.99
C HIS A 1096 -35.58 -57.35 3.03
N LEU A 1097 -35.84 -58.30 2.13
CA LEU A 1097 -34.88 -58.77 1.14
C LEU A 1097 -34.37 -57.61 0.26
N MET A 1098 -35.27 -56.74 -0.23
CA MET A 1098 -34.88 -55.51 -0.95
C MET A 1098 -33.92 -54.63 -0.14
N ILE A 1099 -34.22 -54.38 1.13
CA ILE A 1099 -33.39 -53.54 2.01
C ILE A 1099 -32.04 -54.19 2.30
N HIS A 1100 -32.00 -55.50 2.55
CA HIS A 1100 -30.75 -56.21 2.77
C HIS A 1100 -29.87 -56.22 1.52
N PHE A 1101 -30.42 -56.44 0.32
CA PHE A 1101 -29.65 -56.36 -0.93
C PHE A 1101 -29.20 -54.93 -1.26
N ALA A 1102 -30.00 -53.91 -0.94
CA ALA A 1102 -29.60 -52.51 -1.09
C ALA A 1102 -28.50 -52.10 -0.10
N LEU A 1103 -28.60 -52.51 1.17
CA LEU A 1103 -27.56 -52.31 2.18
C LEU A 1103 -26.29 -53.11 1.84
N PHE A 1104 -26.40 -54.32 1.29
CA PHE A 1104 -25.25 -55.09 0.81
C PHE A 1104 -24.50 -54.35 -0.30
N GLU A 1105 -25.22 -53.89 -1.34
CA GLU A 1105 -24.58 -53.19 -2.47
C GLU A 1105 -24.01 -51.84 -2.02
N LEU A 1106 -24.67 -51.12 -1.10
CA LEU A 1106 -24.16 -49.89 -0.51
C LEU A 1106 -22.89 -50.14 0.34
N VAL A 1107 -22.86 -51.19 1.17
CA VAL A 1107 -21.64 -51.62 1.89
C VAL A 1107 -20.53 -51.96 0.91
N ARG A 1108 -20.82 -52.75 -0.14
CA ARG A 1108 -19.86 -53.14 -1.18
C ARG A 1108 -19.29 -51.96 -1.96
N GLN A 1109 -20.06 -50.88 -2.14
CA GLN A 1109 -19.60 -49.63 -2.79
C GLN A 1109 -18.85 -48.68 -1.85
N ARG A 1110 -19.29 -48.55 -0.59
CA ARG A 1110 -18.87 -47.46 0.33
C ARG A 1110 -17.98 -47.89 1.49
N SER A 1111 -18.11 -49.14 1.96
CA SER A 1111 -17.32 -49.64 3.08
C SER A 1111 -15.87 -49.93 2.67
N ARG A 1112 -14.99 -49.96 3.66
CA ARG A 1112 -13.62 -50.47 3.53
C ARG A 1112 -13.55 -52.00 3.56
N PHE A 1113 -14.65 -52.69 3.81
CA PHE A 1113 -14.74 -54.15 3.77
C PHE A 1113 -15.32 -54.63 2.43
N SER A 1114 -14.50 -55.29 1.62
CA SER A 1114 -14.88 -55.82 0.30
C SER A 1114 -14.95 -57.35 0.35
N SER A 1115 -16.14 -57.91 0.57
CA SER A 1115 -16.41 -59.36 0.50
C SER A 1115 -16.99 -59.79 -0.84
N ASN A 1116 -16.30 -60.68 -1.54
CA ASN A 1116 -16.89 -61.45 -2.65
C ASN A 1116 -17.71 -62.67 -2.15
N PHE A 1117 -18.34 -62.57 -0.98
CA PHE A 1117 -19.29 -63.56 -0.48
C PHE A 1117 -20.54 -62.93 0.15
N LEU A 1118 -21.64 -63.69 0.13
CA LEU A 1118 -22.95 -63.34 0.69
C LEU A 1118 -23.56 -64.58 1.36
N MET A 1119 -24.25 -64.40 2.49
CA MET A 1119 -24.77 -65.49 3.34
C MET A 1119 -26.27 -65.34 3.54
N LEU A 1120 -27.05 -66.27 3.01
CA LEU A 1120 -28.51 -66.23 2.97
C LEU A 1120 -29.08 -67.39 3.80
N ASP A 1121 -29.71 -67.09 4.94
CA ASP A 1121 -30.28 -68.05 5.89
C ASP A 1121 -31.80 -67.94 5.90
N GLU A 1122 -32.50 -69.01 5.50
CA GLU A 1122 -33.98 -69.09 5.47
C GLU A 1122 -34.66 -67.96 4.64
N VAL A 1123 -34.01 -67.52 3.57
CA VAL A 1123 -34.46 -66.36 2.75
C VAL A 1123 -35.71 -66.63 1.90
N PHE A 1124 -35.92 -67.86 1.43
CA PHE A 1124 -37.11 -68.26 0.67
C PHE A 1124 -38.31 -68.53 1.58
N ASP A 1125 -38.08 -68.68 2.87
CA ASP A 1125 -39.05 -69.20 3.82
C ASP A 1125 -40.00 -68.05 4.23
N ALA A 1126 -41.31 -68.35 4.33
CA ALA A 1126 -42.42 -67.39 4.43
C ALA A 1126 -42.67 -66.45 3.20
N LEU A 1127 -42.05 -66.72 2.04
CA LEU A 1127 -42.46 -66.14 0.75
C LEU A 1127 -43.59 -66.96 0.09
N ASP A 1128 -44.33 -66.31 -0.81
CA ASP A 1128 -45.20 -66.93 -1.81
C ASP A 1128 -44.39 -67.44 -3.02
N VAL A 1129 -44.96 -68.33 -3.85
CA VAL A 1129 -44.24 -68.95 -5.00
C VAL A 1129 -43.64 -67.89 -5.92
N THR A 1130 -44.41 -66.88 -6.31
CA THR A 1130 -43.94 -65.74 -7.10
C THR A 1130 -42.82 -64.96 -6.39
N GLY A 1131 -42.91 -64.78 -5.07
CA GLY A 1131 -41.84 -64.18 -4.28
C GLY A 1131 -40.57 -65.03 -4.21
N GLN A 1132 -40.68 -66.36 -4.21
CA GLN A 1132 -39.53 -67.28 -4.28
C GLN A 1132 -38.85 -67.23 -5.65
N GLU A 1133 -39.62 -67.22 -6.75
CA GLU A 1133 -39.11 -67.02 -8.12
C GLU A 1133 -38.38 -65.68 -8.26
N GLN A 1134 -38.99 -64.59 -7.78
CA GLN A 1134 -38.39 -63.24 -7.80
C GLN A 1134 -37.12 -63.15 -6.94
N ALA A 1135 -37.13 -63.74 -5.74
CA ALA A 1135 -35.95 -63.82 -4.90
C ALA A 1135 -34.83 -64.65 -5.56
N GLN A 1136 -35.16 -65.74 -6.27
CA GLN A 1136 -34.18 -66.53 -7.02
C GLN A 1136 -33.54 -65.70 -8.13
N GLN A 1137 -34.31 -64.96 -8.92
CA GLN A 1137 -33.78 -64.10 -10.00
C GLN A 1137 -32.79 -63.04 -9.47
N VAL A 1138 -33.08 -62.44 -8.31
CA VAL A 1138 -32.16 -61.49 -7.67
C VAL A 1138 -30.91 -62.19 -7.12
N ILE A 1139 -31.04 -63.39 -6.55
CA ILE A 1139 -29.91 -64.19 -6.07
C ILE A 1139 -29.01 -64.65 -7.24
N GLU A 1140 -29.61 -65.01 -8.38
CA GLU A 1140 -28.89 -65.30 -9.63
C GLU A 1140 -28.13 -64.08 -10.14
N MET A 1141 -28.77 -62.91 -10.21
CA MET A 1141 -28.12 -61.64 -10.58
C MET A 1141 -26.97 -61.28 -9.63
N LEU A 1142 -27.17 -61.42 -8.32
CA LEU A 1142 -26.11 -61.20 -7.33
C LEU A 1142 -24.95 -62.19 -7.51
N SER A 1143 -25.23 -63.43 -7.92
CA SER A 1143 -24.19 -64.43 -8.21
C SER A 1143 -23.31 -64.12 -9.44
N THR A 1144 -23.70 -63.15 -10.28
CA THR A 1144 -22.80 -62.59 -11.33
C THR A 1144 -21.91 -61.46 -10.79
N LYS A 1145 -22.27 -60.86 -9.65
CA LYS A 1145 -21.53 -59.76 -8.97
C LYS A 1145 -20.63 -60.24 -7.83
N ILE A 1146 -20.83 -61.45 -7.33
CA ILE A 1146 -20.28 -62.01 -6.08
C ILE A 1146 -19.74 -63.43 -6.34
N ASP A 1147 -18.51 -63.75 -5.92
CA ASP A 1147 -17.91 -65.06 -6.21
C ASP A 1147 -18.66 -66.22 -5.54
N LYS A 1148 -19.10 -66.07 -4.27
CA LYS A 1148 -19.77 -67.13 -3.48
C LYS A 1148 -21.07 -66.63 -2.84
N VAL A 1149 -22.21 -67.23 -3.16
CA VAL A 1149 -23.47 -66.99 -2.43
C VAL A 1149 -23.90 -68.26 -1.70
N PHE A 1150 -23.78 -68.27 -0.38
CA PHE A 1150 -24.16 -69.41 0.47
C PHE A 1150 -25.64 -69.34 0.84
N VAL A 1151 -26.42 -70.42 0.65
CA VAL A 1151 -27.87 -70.41 0.85
C VAL A 1151 -28.35 -71.59 1.69
N ILE A 1152 -28.95 -71.31 2.84
CA ILE A 1152 -29.75 -72.28 3.62
C ILE A 1152 -31.23 -72.04 3.29
N SER A 1153 -31.95 -73.09 2.89
CA SER A 1153 -33.42 -73.07 2.85
C SER A 1153 -34.02 -74.47 2.93
N HIS A 1154 -35.17 -74.53 3.58
CA HIS A 1154 -35.97 -75.73 3.78
C HIS A 1154 -36.96 -76.00 2.63
N SER A 1155 -37.16 -75.06 1.69
CA SER A 1155 -38.04 -75.25 0.54
C SER A 1155 -37.53 -76.35 -0.40
N THR A 1156 -38.39 -77.34 -0.67
CA THR A 1156 -38.14 -78.43 -1.62
C THR A 1156 -38.47 -78.07 -3.08
N GLN A 1157 -39.07 -76.91 -3.35
CA GLN A 1157 -39.51 -76.54 -4.70
C GLN A 1157 -38.34 -76.06 -5.59
N ASN A 1158 -37.28 -75.50 -4.98
CA ASN A 1158 -36.19 -74.83 -5.69
C ASN A 1158 -35.12 -75.82 -6.25
N MET A 1159 -35.50 -77.04 -6.69
CA MET A 1159 -34.51 -78.08 -7.02
C MET A 1159 -33.64 -77.81 -8.25
N GLU A 1160 -34.18 -77.18 -9.29
CA GLU A 1160 -33.42 -76.89 -10.53
C GLU A 1160 -32.24 -75.94 -10.31
N PHE A 1161 -32.28 -75.14 -9.23
CA PHE A 1161 -31.21 -74.21 -8.87
C PHE A 1161 -30.13 -74.83 -7.97
N ARG A 1162 -30.38 -75.98 -7.35
CA ARG A 1162 -29.48 -76.66 -6.38
C ARG A 1162 -28.33 -77.43 -7.04
N LYS A 1163 -27.71 -76.86 -8.09
CA LYS A 1163 -26.61 -77.43 -8.89
C LYS A 1163 -25.31 -77.61 -8.09
N LYS A 1164 -25.10 -76.80 -7.06
CA LYS A 1164 -23.94 -76.82 -6.18
C LYS A 1164 -24.42 -76.80 -4.73
N ALA A 1165 -23.94 -77.73 -3.91
CA ALA A 1165 -24.35 -77.85 -2.52
C ALA A 1165 -23.20 -78.23 -1.59
N ILE A 1166 -23.23 -77.70 -0.37
CA ILE A 1166 -22.44 -78.16 0.78
C ILE A 1166 -23.39 -79.00 1.63
N LYS A 1167 -23.24 -80.32 1.61
CA LYS A 1167 -24.06 -81.24 2.38
C LYS A 1167 -23.51 -81.38 3.81
N ALA A 1168 -24.23 -80.85 4.78
CA ALA A 1168 -24.00 -81.04 6.20
C ALA A 1168 -24.62 -82.38 6.66
N THR A 1169 -23.81 -83.21 7.30
CA THR A 1169 -24.20 -84.55 7.76
C THR A 1169 -23.72 -84.79 9.17
N MET A 1170 -24.65 -85.13 10.08
CA MET A 1170 -24.32 -85.46 11.46
C MET A 1170 -23.80 -86.89 11.55
N THR A 1171 -22.60 -87.05 12.08
CA THR A 1171 -21.95 -88.35 12.33
C THR A 1171 -21.76 -88.56 13.84
N PRO A 1172 -21.40 -89.76 14.32
CA PRO A 1172 -21.05 -89.98 15.72
C PRO A 1172 -19.92 -89.07 16.22
N ASN A 1173 -19.05 -88.61 15.31
CA ASN A 1173 -17.95 -87.69 15.58
C ASN A 1173 -18.33 -86.24 15.17
N GLY A 1174 -19.57 -85.83 15.41
CA GLY A 1174 -20.08 -84.50 15.07
C GLY A 1174 -20.38 -84.28 13.57
N SER A 1175 -20.54 -83.01 13.22
CA SER A 1175 -20.98 -82.56 11.89
C SER A 1175 -19.83 -82.60 10.87
N LYS A 1176 -20.08 -83.22 9.71
CA LYS A 1176 -19.19 -83.21 8.54
C LYS A 1176 -19.85 -82.51 7.35
N TYR A 1177 -19.04 -81.94 6.48
CA TYR A 1177 -19.47 -81.26 5.27
C TYR A 1177 -18.86 -81.92 4.03
N GLU A 1178 -19.66 -82.15 3.00
CA GLU A 1178 -19.26 -82.72 1.72
C GLU A 1178 -19.67 -81.78 0.59
N LEU A 1179 -18.78 -81.51 -0.38
CA LEU A 1179 -19.14 -80.73 -1.58
C LEU A 1179 -19.83 -81.63 -2.61
N ILE A 1180 -20.97 -81.17 -3.12
CA ILE A 1180 -21.76 -81.86 -4.13
C ILE A 1180 -21.96 -80.94 -5.33
N TYR A 1181 -21.64 -81.47 -6.50
CA TYR A 1181 -21.98 -80.92 -7.81
C TYR A 1181 -23.07 -81.82 -8.43
N ARG A 1182 -24.10 -81.23 -9.03
CA ARG A 1182 -25.25 -81.91 -9.64
C ARG A 1182 -25.43 -81.51 -11.10
#